data_AF-A0A7X0KYY6-F1
#
_entry.id   AF-A0A7X0KYY6-F1
#
_cell.length_a   1.000
_cell.length_b   1.000
_cell.length_c   1.000
_cell.angle_alpha   90.00
_cell.angle_beta   90.00
_cell.angle_gamma   90.00
#
_symmetry.space_group_name_H-M   'P 1'
#
loop_
_entity.id
_entity.type
_entity.pdbx_description
1 polymer ?
#
loop_
_entity_poly.entity_id
_entity_poly.type
_entity_poly.pdbx_seq_one_letter_code
_entity_poly.pdbx_strand_id
1 'polypeptide(L)'
;MSMPRRPVVLVAAAGLVLAVAVPAHAVENAALGIGGLETEHATTPNAVSAAKPRFGWVLSAGERGQRQTAYRVSVATADGRHTVWDSGAVGSARGYDVRYDGPALRPATRYTWRVKVADARGHWTRWSKTTWFETALGADGWRGSWIGAPENAASTPDLRGTSWIWYPEGDPKTQAPAGSRYLRGAFDLAAVPQGARLVMTADDGFTAWVNGAEAGGRDPDPVAENWRRPIVVDVTSHLRAGRNVVAVKATNGKASPAGLLGRLELPGQDPKQFDTGAAWRAADEEPSGDWKAADYDDAGWPQAKVLAAWGGAPWGEVNPEKPTLPEPLLRRDFTVSGKKIAKARLYAAAGGYAELSLNGRRVGDEVLQPGFVRYDKRVEYVTRDVTRMLRHGGNVIGARLGRGFYGMTQKNAWNWNAAPWTGEPRLLAQLVVTYDDGSTQTVATDGGWRYTEGPVRYDSLYGGETYDAREDKPGWDRPGFDASSWRQAATVTAPTATVVPEEHEPIKVARTLRPVEVTSPKPGVHVFKMPHNTAGWARIRTRGPKGATVSLKYGERLNSDGTVQAGNGLVTGRFQTDEYVLAGTGATETWEARYSYKGFQYVQVTGWPGEPPTADDLDGREVHSDLRSNGSFRSSNDLFDTLETITRQTVVNNWHGIPTDTPMYEKNGWTGDAQLMAEMEMGRFDLRRLFAKWMTDHRDSQGSDGVIPGIVPDNGWGLGSYGQAPPWHASFTEIPWQMYQRYGDRDVLAANYPAMRAYLDGWLKRADGEGLYPSSLNDYLAPGYNGNTPEDGRLHGTAYTYSNALIIADVAEVLGHGDDAARYREAAARAKDAFNKAFLRGDAYVTRSDPGYRQTSALLALALGLAPQESQKAVTDRLVRDVEERGDHLNTGALGTKYLLTELTRRGHGDLAYRVADQRTYPGWGYWAANGATTLWERWDLDSRSRDHVFLGGAVGEWFTEDLAGITPAAPGFDRVRIAPQPVGDLASVNGSAPTPHGPVAVRWTRSASGFDLRVSVPVGATAEIEVPAASADRVAESGRALTAARGVRVLGAGQGANGSVVRVEAASGTYDFHVRP
;
A
#
# COMPACT_ATOMS: atom_id res chain seq x y z
N MET A 1 -51.95 -50.23 -2.42
CA MET A 1 -53.31 -50.83 -2.43
C MET A 1 -54.19 -50.08 -1.44
N SER A 2 -55.45 -50.47 -1.25
CA SER A 2 -56.46 -49.59 -0.63
C SER A 2 -56.39 -49.44 0.91
N MET A 3 -56.78 -48.24 1.34
CA MET A 3 -57.61 -47.83 2.51
C MET A 3 -58.29 -48.95 3.36
N PRO A 4 -58.64 -48.67 4.64
CA PRO A 4 -59.97 -48.07 4.90
C PRO A 4 -60.09 -47.07 6.09
N ARG A 5 -61.30 -46.50 6.24
CA ARG A 5 -61.80 -45.65 7.34
C ARG A 5 -62.92 -46.37 8.12
N ARG A 6 -63.32 -45.89 9.32
CA ARG A 6 -64.73 -45.61 9.74
C ARG A 6 -64.81 -44.77 11.06
N PRO A 7 -65.98 -44.18 11.44
CA PRO A 7 -66.08 -43.02 12.37
C PRO A 7 -67.01 -43.23 13.60
N VAL A 8 -67.30 -42.16 14.40
CA VAL A 8 -68.57 -41.90 15.15
C VAL A 8 -68.61 -40.45 15.76
N VAL A 9 -69.67 -40.08 16.50
CA VAL A 9 -70.26 -38.74 16.81
C VAL A 9 -70.90 -38.77 18.23
N LEU A 10 -71.08 -37.73 19.08
CA LEU A 10 -70.62 -36.32 19.25
C LEU A 10 -71.22 -35.77 20.60
N VAL A 11 -71.09 -34.46 20.93
CA VAL A 11 -71.71 -33.69 22.08
C VAL A 11 -71.02 -33.87 23.46
N ALA A 12 -70.94 -32.89 24.39
CA ALA A 12 -70.59 -31.45 24.36
C ALA A 12 -70.37 -30.93 25.81
N ALA A 13 -69.40 -30.04 26.05
CA ALA A 13 -69.24 -29.30 27.31
C ALA A 13 -68.46 -27.97 27.09
N ALA A 14 -68.64 -26.97 27.96
CA ALA A 14 -68.04 -25.64 27.81
C ALA A 14 -66.61 -25.56 28.36
N GLY A 15 -65.74 -24.80 27.70
CA GLY A 15 -64.36 -24.54 28.12
C GLY A 15 -63.79 -23.26 27.48
N LEU A 16 -62.91 -22.58 28.21
CA LEU A 16 -62.31 -21.31 27.79
C LEU A 16 -61.30 -21.54 26.66
N VAL A 17 -61.63 -21.13 25.44
CA VAL A 17 -60.72 -21.24 24.28
C VAL A 17 -59.83 -20.00 24.20
N LEU A 18 -58.53 -20.19 24.47
CA LEU A 18 -57.52 -19.24 23.98
C LEU A 18 -57.64 -19.15 22.47
N ALA A 19 -57.77 -17.92 21.94
CA ALA A 19 -57.65 -17.68 20.51
C ALA A 19 -56.19 -17.88 20.07
N VAL A 20 -55.82 -19.13 19.81
CA VAL A 20 -54.54 -19.49 19.20
C VAL A 20 -54.54 -18.92 17.79
N ALA A 21 -53.96 -17.73 17.64
CA ALA A 21 -53.73 -17.10 16.36
C ALA A 21 -52.74 -17.95 15.56
N VAL A 22 -53.27 -18.85 14.72
CA VAL A 22 -52.49 -19.60 13.75
C VAL A 22 -51.74 -18.59 12.89
N PRO A 23 -50.39 -18.59 12.85
CA PRO A 23 -49.66 -17.63 12.07
C PRO A 23 -50.02 -17.80 10.60
N ALA A 24 -50.47 -16.72 9.97
CA ALA A 24 -50.74 -16.69 8.54
C ALA A 24 -49.49 -17.20 7.80
N HIS A 25 -49.66 -18.20 6.95
CA HIS A 25 -48.55 -18.76 6.19
C HIS A 25 -48.02 -17.68 5.25
N ALA A 26 -46.84 -17.14 5.54
CA ALA A 26 -46.23 -16.08 4.76
C ALA A 26 -46.06 -16.55 3.31
N VAL A 27 -46.66 -15.81 2.36
CA VAL A 27 -46.59 -16.16 0.94
C VAL A 27 -45.15 -15.95 0.45
N GLU A 28 -44.43 -17.06 0.22
CA GLU A 28 -43.06 -17.04 -0.31
C GLU A 28 -43.06 -16.76 -1.83
N ASN A 29 -43.45 -15.54 -2.20
CA ASN A 29 -43.49 -15.06 -3.59
C ASN A 29 -43.16 -13.55 -3.68
N ALA A 30 -42.18 -13.09 -2.89
CA ALA A 30 -41.69 -11.72 -2.92
C ALA A 30 -40.96 -11.39 -4.24
N ALA A 31 -41.02 -10.12 -4.65
CA ALA A 31 -40.39 -9.65 -5.90
C ALA A 31 -38.86 -9.41 -5.80
N LEU A 32 -38.24 -9.72 -4.65
CA LEU A 32 -36.84 -9.45 -4.34
C LEU A 32 -35.93 -10.67 -4.53
N GLY A 33 -34.82 -10.48 -5.25
CA GLY A 33 -33.65 -11.36 -5.21
C GLY A 33 -32.65 -10.93 -4.14
N ILE A 34 -31.87 -11.88 -3.61
CA ILE A 34 -30.79 -11.65 -2.64
C ILE A 34 -29.48 -12.18 -3.23
N GLY A 35 -28.43 -11.34 -3.23
CA GLY A 35 -27.06 -11.67 -3.62
C GLY A 35 -26.04 -10.94 -2.74
N GLY A 36 -24.77 -10.94 -3.17
CA GLY A 36 -23.71 -10.15 -2.51
C GLY A 36 -23.59 -10.37 -1.00
N LEU A 37 -23.67 -11.62 -0.54
CA LEU A 37 -23.60 -11.92 0.90
C LEU A 37 -22.17 -11.71 1.41
N GLU A 38 -22.01 -10.81 2.37
CA GLU A 38 -20.72 -10.41 2.94
C GLU A 38 -20.75 -10.52 4.48
N THR A 39 -19.60 -10.80 5.07
CA THR A 39 -19.34 -10.73 6.52
C THR A 39 -18.04 -9.97 6.71
N GLU A 40 -18.03 -8.92 7.54
CA GLU A 40 -16.91 -7.95 7.60
C GLU A 40 -16.42 -7.53 6.20
N HIS A 41 -17.38 -7.20 5.33
CA HIS A 41 -17.18 -6.76 3.94
C HIS A 41 -16.52 -7.79 2.99
N ALA A 42 -16.31 -9.03 3.42
CA ALA A 42 -15.76 -10.11 2.60
C ALA A 42 -16.77 -11.26 2.38
N THR A 43 -16.71 -11.95 1.24
CA THR A 43 -17.71 -12.98 0.86
C THR A 43 -17.70 -14.21 1.77
N THR A 44 -16.51 -14.67 2.16
CA THR A 44 -16.30 -15.82 3.07
C THR A 44 -14.98 -15.66 3.86
N PRO A 45 -14.89 -14.71 4.79
CA PRO A 45 -13.68 -14.50 5.59
C PRO A 45 -13.42 -15.69 6.52
N ASN A 46 -12.14 -16.01 6.74
CA ASN A 46 -11.72 -17.19 7.50
C ASN A 46 -10.97 -16.88 8.81
N ALA A 47 -10.88 -15.61 9.19
CA ALA A 47 -10.12 -15.12 10.34
C ALA A 47 -10.84 -13.98 11.12
N VAL A 48 -12.18 -13.99 11.15
CA VAL A 48 -12.99 -12.87 11.69
C VAL A 48 -12.73 -12.65 13.18
N SER A 49 -12.19 -11.50 13.56
CA SER A 49 -11.93 -11.12 14.97
C SER A 49 -13.15 -10.54 15.68
N ALA A 50 -14.04 -9.88 14.93
CA ALA A 50 -15.19 -9.18 15.47
C ALA A 50 -16.10 -10.10 16.31
N ALA A 51 -16.32 -9.75 17.58
CA ALA A 51 -17.16 -10.53 18.49
C ALA A 51 -18.67 -10.48 18.14
N LYS A 52 -19.09 -9.42 17.44
CA LYS A 52 -20.42 -9.25 16.84
C LYS A 52 -20.27 -8.89 15.35
N PRO A 53 -19.97 -9.87 14.48
CA PRO A 53 -19.64 -9.60 13.09
C PRO A 53 -20.81 -8.98 12.33
N ARG A 54 -20.48 -8.12 11.37
CA ARG A 54 -21.39 -7.35 10.51
C ARG A 54 -21.69 -8.14 9.24
N PHE A 55 -22.98 -8.38 8.98
CA PHE A 55 -23.48 -8.98 7.75
C PHE A 55 -23.93 -7.92 6.74
N GLY A 56 -23.81 -8.26 5.45
CA GLY A 56 -24.35 -7.46 4.36
C GLY A 56 -24.93 -8.32 3.23
N TRP A 57 -25.88 -7.77 2.48
CA TRP A 57 -26.49 -8.39 1.30
C TRP A 57 -26.98 -7.33 0.31
N VAL A 58 -26.82 -7.62 -0.98
CA VAL A 58 -27.33 -6.81 -2.10
C VAL A 58 -28.67 -7.34 -2.56
N LEU A 59 -29.62 -6.44 -2.82
CA LEU A 59 -30.97 -6.77 -3.26
C LEU A 59 -31.18 -6.41 -4.74
N SER A 60 -32.03 -7.20 -5.44
CA SER A 60 -32.39 -6.94 -6.83
C SER A 60 -33.89 -7.13 -7.07
N ALA A 61 -34.44 -6.42 -8.06
CA ALA A 61 -35.84 -6.48 -8.43
C ALA A 61 -36.04 -6.18 -9.92
N GLY A 62 -37.11 -6.71 -10.52
CA GLY A 62 -37.59 -6.31 -11.85
C GLY A 62 -38.61 -5.16 -11.82
N GLU A 63 -39.18 -4.85 -10.65
CA GLU A 63 -40.13 -3.75 -10.45
C GLU A 63 -39.44 -2.52 -9.84
N ARG A 64 -39.85 -1.32 -10.25
CA ARG A 64 -39.46 -0.04 -9.61
C ARG A 64 -40.07 0.09 -8.20
N GLY A 65 -39.41 0.84 -7.33
CA GLY A 65 -39.93 1.20 -5.99
C GLY A 65 -39.98 0.04 -4.98
N GLN A 66 -39.34 -1.09 -5.30
CA GLN A 66 -39.19 -2.20 -4.39
C GLN A 66 -38.18 -1.87 -3.27
N ARG A 67 -38.43 -2.39 -2.06
CA ARG A 67 -37.58 -2.14 -0.89
C ARG A 67 -37.70 -3.28 0.10
N GLN A 68 -36.68 -3.44 0.93
CA GLN A 68 -36.79 -4.22 2.15
C GLN A 68 -37.69 -3.51 3.16
N THR A 69 -38.57 -4.24 3.84
CA THR A 69 -39.34 -3.76 4.99
C THR A 69 -38.95 -4.47 6.29
N ALA A 70 -38.49 -5.72 6.20
CA ALA A 70 -37.92 -6.48 7.30
C ALA A 70 -36.87 -7.49 6.79
N TYR A 71 -36.02 -7.98 7.67
CA TYR A 71 -35.13 -9.11 7.41
C TYR A 71 -35.25 -10.20 8.49
N ARG A 72 -34.71 -11.38 8.20
CA ARG A 72 -34.44 -12.44 9.17
C ARG A 72 -33.13 -13.15 8.81
N VAL A 73 -32.14 -13.06 9.69
CA VAL A 73 -30.85 -13.75 9.58
C VAL A 73 -30.90 -15.02 10.41
N SER A 74 -30.28 -16.09 9.92
CA SER A 74 -30.07 -17.34 10.66
C SER A 74 -28.61 -17.77 10.51
N VAL A 75 -27.95 -17.98 11.65
CA VAL A 75 -26.56 -18.44 11.78
C VAL A 75 -26.57 -19.82 12.44
N ALA A 76 -25.81 -20.76 11.89
CA ALA A 76 -25.75 -22.15 12.34
C ALA A 76 -24.31 -22.66 12.40
N THR A 77 -24.13 -23.86 12.96
CA THR A 77 -22.87 -24.61 12.93
C THR A 77 -22.38 -24.86 11.50
N ALA A 78 -21.10 -25.25 11.37
CA ALA A 78 -20.47 -25.52 10.07
C ALA A 78 -21.19 -26.59 9.21
N ASP A 79 -21.92 -27.51 9.84
CA ASP A 79 -22.73 -28.56 9.20
C ASP A 79 -24.19 -28.15 8.94
N GLY A 80 -24.59 -26.94 9.34
CA GLY A 80 -25.95 -26.41 9.21
C GLY A 80 -27.00 -27.08 10.10
N ARG A 81 -26.63 -28.00 11.01
CA ARG A 81 -27.59 -28.79 11.80
C ARG A 81 -28.11 -28.08 13.05
N HIS A 82 -27.29 -27.23 13.67
CA HIS A 82 -27.63 -26.54 14.91
C HIS A 82 -27.63 -25.03 14.69
N THR A 83 -28.81 -24.41 14.72
CA THR A 83 -28.97 -22.94 14.71
C THR A 83 -28.32 -22.36 15.97
N VAL A 84 -27.32 -21.50 15.78
CA VAL A 84 -26.61 -20.78 16.84
C VAL A 84 -27.32 -19.46 17.17
N TRP A 85 -27.86 -18.81 16.14
CA TRP A 85 -28.67 -17.60 16.27
C TRP A 85 -29.73 -17.53 15.16
N ASP A 86 -30.87 -16.95 15.49
CA ASP A 86 -31.91 -16.55 14.55
C ASP A 86 -32.43 -15.19 15.03
N SER A 87 -32.38 -14.17 14.18
CA SER A 87 -32.76 -12.80 14.56
C SER A 87 -34.26 -12.62 14.80
N GLY A 88 -35.09 -13.61 14.44
CA GLY A 88 -36.51 -13.38 14.21
C GLY A 88 -36.73 -12.41 13.05
N ALA A 89 -37.96 -11.92 12.89
CA ALA A 89 -38.27 -10.88 11.92
C ALA A 89 -37.92 -9.50 12.49
N VAL A 90 -36.90 -8.83 11.93
CA VAL A 90 -36.46 -7.50 12.35
C VAL A 90 -36.97 -6.47 11.34
N GLY A 91 -37.79 -5.53 11.79
CA GLY A 91 -38.30 -4.43 10.96
C GLY A 91 -37.20 -3.41 10.67
N SER A 92 -36.61 -3.46 9.47
CA SER A 92 -35.57 -2.54 9.01
C SER A 92 -35.44 -2.61 7.50
N ALA A 93 -35.17 -1.47 6.86
CA ALA A 93 -34.86 -1.38 5.43
C ALA A 93 -33.37 -1.62 5.11
N ARG A 94 -32.47 -1.58 6.12
CA ARG A 94 -31.02 -1.67 5.91
C ARG A 94 -30.57 -3.10 5.54
N GLY A 95 -29.79 -3.23 4.48
CA GLY A 95 -29.20 -4.50 4.00
C GLY A 95 -27.71 -4.70 4.31
N TYR A 96 -27.05 -3.73 4.96
CA TYR A 96 -25.62 -3.73 5.30
C TYR A 96 -25.41 -3.36 6.78
N ASP A 97 -24.20 -3.56 7.34
CA ASP A 97 -23.90 -3.33 8.77
C ASP A 97 -24.92 -4.01 9.72
N VAL A 98 -25.43 -5.19 9.33
CA VAL A 98 -26.38 -5.94 10.15
C VAL A 98 -25.62 -6.84 11.10
N ARG A 99 -25.49 -6.40 12.35
CA ARG A 99 -24.70 -7.10 13.38
C ARG A 99 -25.32 -8.42 13.80
N TYR A 100 -24.45 -9.38 14.03
CA TYR A 100 -24.74 -10.55 14.84
C TYR A 100 -25.07 -10.14 16.29
N ASP A 101 -26.24 -10.55 16.78
CA ASP A 101 -26.67 -10.34 18.17
C ASP A 101 -27.04 -11.66 18.87
N GLY A 102 -26.29 -12.72 18.55
CA GLY A 102 -26.45 -14.05 19.14
C GLY A 102 -25.50 -14.34 20.30
N PRO A 103 -25.49 -15.60 20.79
CA PRO A 103 -24.56 -16.06 21.83
C PRO A 103 -23.09 -15.88 21.41
N ALA A 104 -22.18 -15.68 22.38
CA ALA A 104 -20.77 -15.44 22.11
C ALA A 104 -20.16 -16.49 21.17
N LEU A 105 -19.52 -16.01 20.10
CA LEU A 105 -18.87 -16.86 19.09
C LEU A 105 -17.60 -17.49 19.66
N ARG A 106 -17.35 -18.76 19.30
CA ARG A 106 -16.13 -19.48 19.69
C ARG A 106 -15.00 -19.12 18.73
N PRO A 107 -13.74 -18.97 19.19
CA PRO A 107 -12.57 -18.83 18.31
C PRO A 107 -12.39 -20.03 17.37
N ALA A 108 -11.64 -19.85 16.28
CA ALA A 108 -11.27 -20.87 15.29
C ALA A 108 -12.44 -21.74 14.80
N THR A 109 -13.66 -21.19 14.76
CA THR A 109 -14.92 -21.91 14.53
C THR A 109 -15.64 -21.36 13.30
N ARG A 110 -16.05 -22.27 12.41
CA ARG A 110 -16.82 -21.91 11.20
C ARG A 110 -18.32 -21.90 11.50
N TYR A 111 -18.96 -20.83 11.09
CA TYR A 111 -20.40 -20.63 11.16
C TYR A 111 -20.96 -20.51 9.75
N THR A 112 -22.07 -21.18 9.48
CA THR A 112 -22.85 -20.97 8.24
C THR A 112 -23.93 -19.94 8.49
N TRP A 113 -24.27 -19.11 7.51
CA TRP A 113 -25.39 -18.18 7.64
C TRP A 113 -26.14 -17.94 6.34
N ARG A 114 -27.37 -17.44 6.49
CA ARG A 114 -28.30 -17.09 5.42
C ARG A 114 -29.28 -16.02 5.90
N VAL A 115 -29.89 -15.31 4.96
CA VAL A 115 -30.89 -14.27 5.22
C VAL A 115 -32.12 -14.49 4.35
N LYS A 116 -33.29 -14.05 4.83
CA LYS A 116 -34.44 -13.73 3.97
C LYS A 116 -35.00 -12.36 4.32
N VAL A 117 -35.68 -11.74 3.36
CA VAL A 117 -36.19 -10.36 3.49
C VAL A 117 -37.69 -10.30 3.17
N ALA A 118 -38.37 -9.30 3.70
CA ALA A 118 -39.74 -8.95 3.33
C ALA A 118 -39.74 -7.76 2.35
N ASP A 119 -40.53 -7.85 1.28
CA ASP A 119 -40.61 -6.83 0.24
C ASP A 119 -41.52 -5.64 0.61
N ALA A 120 -41.74 -4.73 -0.35
CA ALA A 120 -42.59 -3.55 -0.18
C ALA A 120 -44.07 -3.86 0.13
N ARG A 121 -44.51 -5.11 -0.08
CA ARG A 121 -45.87 -5.61 0.18
C ARG A 121 -45.93 -6.53 1.42
N GLY A 122 -44.79 -6.77 2.09
CA GLY A 122 -44.68 -7.67 3.23
C GLY A 122 -44.58 -9.15 2.88
N HIS A 123 -44.45 -9.50 1.60
CA HIS A 123 -44.17 -10.88 1.21
C HIS A 123 -42.72 -11.22 1.52
N TRP A 124 -42.46 -12.45 1.98
CA TRP A 124 -41.10 -12.89 2.28
C TRP A 124 -40.46 -13.56 1.06
N THR A 125 -39.17 -13.30 0.86
CA THR A 125 -38.36 -14.09 -0.06
C THR A 125 -38.21 -15.52 0.49
N ARG A 126 -37.80 -16.44 -0.39
CA ARG A 126 -37.10 -17.64 0.06
C ARG A 126 -35.80 -17.23 0.77
N TRP A 127 -35.22 -18.16 1.55
CA TRP A 127 -33.86 -17.98 2.06
C TRP A 127 -32.85 -17.80 0.93
N SER A 128 -31.85 -16.94 1.17
CA SER A 128 -30.65 -16.84 0.36
C SER A 128 -29.93 -18.19 0.24
N LYS A 129 -28.97 -18.27 -0.69
CA LYS A 129 -27.92 -19.30 -0.60
C LYS A 129 -27.25 -19.19 0.78
N THR A 130 -26.89 -20.32 1.38
CA THR A 130 -26.06 -20.36 2.58
C THR A 130 -24.63 -19.96 2.24
N THR A 131 -24.05 -19.04 2.99
CA THR A 131 -22.61 -18.72 2.99
C THR A 131 -22.00 -19.04 4.35
N TRP A 132 -20.73 -18.71 4.59
CA TRP A 132 -20.04 -18.98 5.85
C TRP A 132 -18.99 -17.92 6.17
N PHE A 133 -18.68 -17.78 7.47
CA PHE A 133 -17.47 -17.13 7.98
C PHE A 133 -16.79 -18.06 8.99
N GLU A 134 -15.50 -17.89 9.22
CA GLU A 134 -14.76 -18.60 10.27
C GLU A 134 -14.01 -17.59 11.15
N THR A 135 -14.12 -17.75 12.47
CA THR A 135 -13.58 -16.82 13.45
C THR A 135 -12.06 -16.95 13.60
N ALA A 136 -11.44 -15.85 14.01
CA ALA A 136 -10.03 -15.74 14.35
C ALA A 136 -9.58 -16.80 15.37
N LEU A 137 -8.28 -17.10 15.37
CA LEU A 137 -7.61 -17.71 16.51
C LEU A 137 -7.61 -16.67 17.63
N GLY A 138 -8.14 -17.02 18.81
CA GLY A 138 -8.08 -16.13 19.97
C GLY A 138 -6.63 -15.91 20.41
N ALA A 139 -6.35 -14.79 21.09
CA ALA A 139 -4.99 -14.47 21.57
C ALA A 139 -4.37 -15.61 22.39
N ASP A 140 -5.14 -16.17 23.34
CA ASP A 140 -4.74 -17.34 24.15
C ASP A 140 -4.76 -18.68 23.38
N GLY A 141 -4.92 -18.66 22.05
CA GLY A 141 -4.98 -19.83 21.17
C GLY A 141 -3.63 -20.29 20.61
N TRP A 142 -2.58 -19.46 20.71
CA TRP A 142 -1.22 -19.82 20.30
C TRP A 142 -0.55 -20.79 21.28
N ARG A 143 0.15 -21.80 20.76
CA ARG A 143 0.93 -22.79 21.52
C ARG A 143 2.38 -22.89 21.05
N GLY A 144 2.78 -22.06 20.09
CA GLY A 144 4.16 -21.96 19.61
C GLY A 144 4.89 -20.76 20.19
N SER A 145 6.22 -20.80 20.08
CA SER A 145 7.11 -19.66 20.31
C SER A 145 7.48 -19.00 18.98
N TRP A 146 7.96 -17.76 19.02
CA TRP A 146 8.63 -17.14 17.87
C TRP A 146 9.97 -17.86 17.61
N ILE A 147 10.23 -18.24 16.36
CA ILE A 147 11.48 -18.87 15.94
C ILE A 147 12.12 -18.18 14.74
N GLY A 148 13.43 -18.31 14.57
CA GLY A 148 14.16 -17.73 13.45
C GLY A 148 15.63 -18.15 13.40
N ALA A 149 16.45 -17.36 12.70
CA ALA A 149 17.90 -17.46 12.75
C ALA A 149 18.44 -17.00 14.12
N PRO A 150 19.60 -17.53 14.60
CA PRO A 150 20.20 -17.09 15.85
C PRO A 150 20.63 -15.61 15.81
N GLU A 151 20.21 -14.82 16.81
CA GLU A 151 20.40 -13.36 16.82
C GLU A 151 21.89 -12.92 16.89
N ASN A 152 22.79 -13.80 17.34
CA ASN A 152 24.23 -13.54 17.42
C ASN A 152 24.96 -13.46 16.05
N ALA A 153 24.28 -13.74 14.93
CA ALA A 153 24.91 -13.83 13.61
C ALA A 153 25.29 -12.47 12.97
N ALA A 154 24.78 -11.35 13.47
CA ALA A 154 24.90 -10.05 12.80
C ALA A 154 25.04 -8.84 13.75
N SER A 155 26.07 -8.84 14.60
CA SER A 155 26.63 -7.54 15.03
C SER A 155 27.26 -6.87 13.81
N THR A 156 26.85 -5.64 13.48
CA THR A 156 27.56 -4.83 12.49
C THR A 156 28.90 -4.39 13.11
N PRO A 157 30.05 -4.72 12.51
CA PRO A 157 31.34 -4.21 12.97
C PRO A 157 31.37 -2.68 12.91
N ASP A 158 32.03 -2.04 13.86
CA ASP A 158 32.33 -0.61 13.77
C ASP A 158 33.83 -0.35 13.50
N LEU A 159 34.13 0.87 13.06
CA LEU A 159 35.48 1.35 12.82
C LEU A 159 35.96 2.31 13.92
N ARG A 160 35.30 2.35 15.08
CA ARG A 160 35.68 3.26 16.18
C ARG A 160 37.06 2.90 16.72
N GLY A 161 37.93 3.89 16.83
CA GLY A 161 39.32 3.72 17.23
C GLY A 161 40.30 3.30 16.12
N THR A 162 39.83 2.98 14.90
CA THR A 162 40.74 2.80 13.76
C THR A 162 41.24 4.16 13.25
N SER A 163 42.29 4.16 12.44
CA SER A 163 42.85 5.39 11.84
C SER A 163 42.94 5.31 10.32
N TRP A 164 42.63 6.42 9.66
CA TRP A 164 42.90 6.64 8.25
C TRP A 164 44.42 6.68 8.03
N ILE A 165 44.92 5.87 7.11
CA ILE A 165 46.34 5.77 6.74
C ILE A 165 46.56 5.95 5.24
N TRP A 166 47.73 6.44 4.84
CA TRP A 166 48.12 6.53 3.43
C TRP A 166 49.64 6.42 3.27
N TYR A 167 50.13 6.48 2.03
CA TYR A 167 51.55 6.66 1.75
C TYR A 167 52.05 8.02 2.31
N PRO A 168 53.28 8.13 2.84
CA PRO A 168 53.82 9.38 3.41
C PRO A 168 54.24 10.43 2.34
N GLU A 169 53.30 10.82 1.49
CA GLU A 169 53.41 11.96 0.57
C GLU A 169 52.62 13.18 1.09
N GLY A 170 53.10 14.41 0.81
CA GLY A 170 52.36 15.67 1.01
C GLY A 170 51.50 15.79 2.28
N ASP A 171 50.24 16.20 2.13
CA ASP A 171 49.20 16.05 3.15
C ASP A 171 47.92 15.41 2.57
N PRO A 172 47.76 14.07 2.67
CA PRO A 172 46.64 13.36 2.05
C PRO A 172 45.27 13.66 2.68
N LYS A 173 45.19 14.44 3.77
CA LYS A 173 43.90 14.96 4.27
C LYS A 173 43.36 16.14 3.48
N THR A 174 44.23 16.86 2.79
CA THR A 174 43.88 18.05 2.01
C THR A 174 44.02 17.77 0.52
N GLN A 175 45.15 17.19 0.10
CA GLN A 175 45.37 16.78 -1.29
C GLN A 175 46.48 15.72 -1.40
N ALA A 176 46.14 14.59 -2.01
CA ALA A 176 47.07 13.60 -2.58
C ALA A 176 46.95 13.58 -4.12
N PRO A 177 47.94 13.00 -4.83
CA PRO A 177 47.83 12.76 -6.28
C PRO A 177 46.73 11.75 -6.60
N ALA A 178 46.21 11.80 -7.83
CA ALA A 178 45.45 10.68 -8.40
C ALA A 178 46.39 9.50 -8.66
N GLY A 179 45.97 8.28 -8.32
CA GLY A 179 46.78 7.06 -8.46
C GLY A 179 46.60 6.06 -7.33
N SER A 180 47.23 4.89 -7.48
CA SER A 180 47.19 3.82 -6.47
C SER A 180 48.38 3.92 -5.50
N ARG A 181 48.15 3.50 -4.25
CA ARG A 181 49.15 3.19 -3.23
C ARG A 181 48.95 1.77 -2.73
N TYR A 182 50.04 1.14 -2.32
CA TYR A 182 50.10 -0.27 -1.98
C TYR A 182 50.43 -0.37 -0.50
N LEU A 183 49.55 -0.93 0.32
CA LEU A 183 49.66 -0.95 1.77
C LEU A 183 49.66 -2.38 2.29
N ARG A 184 50.47 -2.66 3.31
CA ARG A 184 50.58 -3.98 3.96
C ARG A 184 50.58 -3.85 5.47
N GLY A 185 49.83 -4.73 6.12
CA GLY A 185 49.77 -4.89 7.58
C GLY A 185 49.88 -6.35 7.96
N ALA A 186 50.81 -6.69 8.85
CA ALA A 186 51.10 -8.06 9.28
C ALA A 186 50.79 -8.27 10.77
N PHE A 187 50.32 -9.47 11.11
CA PHE A 187 50.01 -9.89 12.48
C PHE A 187 50.13 -11.42 12.59
N ASP A 188 50.36 -11.93 13.80
CA ASP A 188 50.43 -13.36 14.08
C ASP A 188 49.14 -13.87 14.77
N LEU A 189 48.78 -15.13 14.50
CA LEU A 189 47.66 -15.82 15.16
C LEU A 189 48.12 -17.13 15.81
N ALA A 190 47.66 -17.39 17.04
CA ALA A 190 47.90 -18.66 17.71
C ALA A 190 47.16 -19.85 17.03
N ALA A 191 45.95 -19.60 16.53
CA ALA A 191 45.14 -20.55 15.78
C ALA A 191 44.24 -19.83 14.76
N VAL A 192 43.63 -20.57 13.83
CA VAL A 192 42.60 -20.02 12.94
C VAL A 192 41.34 -19.72 13.79
N PRO A 193 40.75 -18.51 13.71
CA PRO A 193 39.53 -18.17 14.44
C PRO A 193 38.33 -18.97 13.93
N GLN A 194 37.26 -19.06 14.76
CA GLN A 194 35.99 -19.66 14.33
C GLN A 194 35.18 -18.76 13.37
N GLY A 195 35.57 -17.49 13.25
CA GLY A 195 35.03 -16.50 12.32
C GLY A 195 35.93 -15.26 12.33
N ALA A 196 36.09 -14.59 11.20
CA ALA A 196 36.87 -13.35 11.08
C ALA A 196 36.30 -12.44 10.00
N ARG A 197 36.22 -11.13 10.27
CA ARG A 197 35.53 -10.16 9.41
C ARG A 197 36.43 -8.99 9.06
N LEU A 198 36.74 -8.83 7.77
CA LEU A 198 37.42 -7.64 7.26
C LEU A 198 36.39 -6.56 6.97
N VAL A 199 36.61 -5.38 7.54
CA VAL A 199 35.79 -4.19 7.37
C VAL A 199 36.70 -3.09 6.87
N MET A 200 36.46 -2.59 5.66
CA MET A 200 37.45 -1.74 5.00
C MET A 200 36.80 -0.77 4.02
N THR A 201 37.41 0.41 3.90
CA THR A 201 37.02 1.47 2.97
C THR A 201 38.23 2.32 2.61
N ALA A 202 38.20 2.98 1.44
CA ALA A 202 39.24 3.92 1.05
C ALA A 202 38.66 5.05 0.19
N ASP A 203 39.32 6.19 0.25
CA ASP A 203 39.06 7.39 -0.56
C ASP A 203 40.05 7.41 -1.74
N ASP A 204 39.63 7.16 -2.99
CA ASP A 204 38.26 6.94 -3.50
C ASP A 204 37.81 5.46 -3.55
N GLY A 205 38.75 4.50 -3.54
CA GLY A 205 38.47 3.07 -3.66
C GLY A 205 39.67 2.17 -3.36
N PHE A 206 39.48 0.84 -3.33
CA PHE A 206 40.52 -0.13 -3.02
C PHE A 206 40.19 -1.56 -3.46
N THR A 207 41.22 -2.42 -3.52
CA THR A 207 41.10 -3.89 -3.49
C THR A 207 41.97 -4.43 -2.35
N ALA A 208 41.46 -5.40 -1.58
CA ALA A 208 42.15 -6.01 -0.45
C ALA A 208 42.32 -7.53 -0.61
N TRP A 209 43.45 -8.04 -0.13
CA TRP A 209 43.81 -9.45 -0.09
C TRP A 209 44.23 -9.85 1.33
N VAL A 210 43.90 -11.08 1.73
CA VAL A 210 44.36 -11.70 2.98
C VAL A 210 45.21 -12.92 2.59
N ASN A 211 46.49 -12.90 2.96
CA ASN A 211 47.46 -13.95 2.62
C ASN A 211 47.54 -14.29 1.11
N GLY A 212 47.35 -13.29 0.24
CA GLY A 212 47.31 -13.45 -1.22
C GLY A 212 45.93 -13.79 -1.81
N ALA A 213 45.00 -14.32 -1.01
CA ALA A 213 43.62 -14.56 -1.44
C ALA A 213 42.81 -13.25 -1.44
N GLU A 214 42.05 -12.97 -2.49
CA GLU A 214 41.29 -11.73 -2.59
C GLU A 214 40.11 -11.73 -1.61
N ALA A 215 40.01 -10.65 -0.82
CA ALA A 215 38.95 -10.43 0.15
C ALA A 215 37.85 -9.49 -0.38
N GLY A 216 38.16 -8.65 -1.38
CA GLY A 216 37.20 -7.76 -2.03
C GLY A 216 37.58 -6.29 -1.97
N GLY A 217 36.69 -5.41 -2.42
CA GLY A 217 37.00 -4.00 -2.59
C GLY A 217 35.85 -3.14 -3.14
N ARG A 218 36.20 -1.95 -3.61
CA ARG A 218 35.39 -1.06 -4.44
C ARG A 218 36.28 -0.30 -5.42
N ASP A 219 35.87 -0.20 -6.68
CA ASP A 219 36.53 0.69 -7.64
C ASP A 219 36.47 2.17 -7.16
N PRO A 220 37.48 2.99 -7.49
CA PRO A 220 37.51 4.39 -7.10
C PRO A 220 36.39 5.19 -7.79
N ASP A 221 35.47 5.72 -7.00
CA ASP A 221 34.39 6.60 -7.49
C ASP A 221 34.36 7.94 -6.74
N PRO A 222 35.10 8.95 -7.26
CA PRO A 222 35.11 10.32 -6.72
C PRO A 222 33.82 11.14 -6.88
N VAL A 223 32.74 10.55 -7.39
CA VAL A 223 31.41 11.19 -7.51
C VAL A 223 30.41 10.51 -6.59
N ALA A 224 30.46 9.18 -6.45
CA ALA A 224 29.60 8.41 -5.55
C ALA A 224 30.13 8.29 -4.11
N GLU A 225 31.29 8.87 -3.81
CA GLU A 225 31.97 8.88 -2.49
C GLU A 225 32.03 7.49 -1.86
N ASN A 226 32.61 6.52 -2.59
CA ASN A 226 32.65 5.11 -2.20
C ASN A 226 33.24 4.88 -0.81
N TRP A 227 34.17 5.74 -0.37
CA TRP A 227 34.75 5.75 0.97
C TRP A 227 33.71 5.81 2.11
N ARG A 228 32.54 6.43 1.89
CA ARG A 228 31.46 6.51 2.91
C ARG A 228 30.79 5.15 3.19
N ARG A 229 31.05 4.12 2.39
CA ARG A 229 30.36 2.81 2.44
C ARG A 229 31.34 1.64 2.60
N PRO A 230 31.94 1.42 3.79
CA PRO A 230 32.83 0.28 4.01
C PRO A 230 32.16 -1.05 3.65
N ILE A 231 32.95 -1.96 3.09
CA ILE A 231 32.52 -3.35 2.90
C ILE A 231 32.66 -4.10 4.23
N VAL A 232 31.93 -5.20 4.38
CA VAL A 232 32.11 -6.19 5.44
C VAL A 232 32.20 -7.54 4.75
N VAL A 233 33.31 -8.26 4.92
CA VAL A 233 33.53 -9.56 4.28
C VAL A 233 34.05 -10.58 5.30
N ASP A 234 33.52 -11.79 5.27
CA ASP A 234 34.10 -12.91 6.01
C ASP A 234 35.40 -13.36 5.32
N VAL A 235 36.49 -13.38 6.07
CA VAL A 235 37.83 -13.79 5.58
C VAL A 235 38.39 -14.98 6.35
N THR A 236 37.54 -15.72 7.08
CA THR A 236 37.93 -16.82 7.96
C THR A 236 38.70 -17.90 7.20
N SER A 237 38.26 -18.23 5.98
CA SER A 237 38.89 -19.20 5.08
C SER A 237 40.25 -18.77 4.52
N HIS A 238 40.65 -17.50 4.68
CA HIS A 238 41.92 -16.97 4.19
C HIS A 238 42.99 -16.88 5.30
N LEU A 239 42.62 -17.08 6.57
CA LEU A 239 43.51 -16.99 7.72
C LEU A 239 44.19 -18.33 8.04
N ARG A 240 45.37 -18.25 8.66
CA ARG A 240 46.18 -19.40 9.09
C ARG A 240 46.78 -19.15 10.49
N ALA A 241 47.28 -20.19 11.14
CA ALA A 241 48.13 -20.02 12.33
C ALA A 241 49.51 -19.43 11.92
N GLY A 242 50.14 -18.69 12.83
CA GLY A 242 51.36 -17.92 12.55
C GLY A 242 51.08 -16.62 11.79
N ARG A 243 52.05 -16.19 10.96
CA ARG A 243 52.03 -14.89 10.26
C ARG A 243 50.93 -14.81 9.20
N ASN A 244 50.06 -13.82 9.36
CA ASN A 244 49.05 -13.38 8.42
C ASN A 244 49.38 -11.97 7.91
N VAL A 245 48.91 -11.64 6.72
CA VAL A 245 49.05 -10.29 6.12
C VAL A 245 47.72 -9.88 5.48
N VAL A 246 47.31 -8.64 5.74
CA VAL A 246 46.34 -7.92 4.90
C VAL A 246 47.13 -7.00 3.97
N ALA A 247 46.94 -7.17 2.66
CA ALA A 247 47.55 -6.37 1.61
C ALA A 247 46.47 -5.61 0.84
N VAL A 248 46.68 -4.34 0.52
CA VAL A 248 45.64 -3.46 -0.04
C VAL A 248 46.21 -2.55 -1.12
N LYS A 249 45.56 -2.51 -2.29
CA LYS A 249 45.78 -1.51 -3.33
C LYS A 249 44.68 -0.47 -3.19
N ALA A 250 44.98 0.68 -2.58
CA ALA A 250 44.04 1.78 -2.41
C ALA A 250 44.30 2.84 -3.49
N THR A 251 43.25 3.45 -4.06
CA THR A 251 43.35 4.32 -5.24
C THR A 251 42.56 5.61 -5.05
N ASN A 252 43.25 6.74 -5.20
CA ASN A 252 42.66 8.06 -5.30
C ASN A 252 42.31 8.33 -6.78
N GLY A 253 41.03 8.59 -7.09
CA GLY A 253 40.52 8.70 -8.45
C GLY A 253 40.72 10.08 -9.09
N LYS A 254 40.96 11.12 -8.29
CA LYS A 254 41.28 12.48 -8.73
C LYS A 254 42.35 13.09 -7.80
N ALA A 255 42.67 14.37 -7.99
CA ALA A 255 43.47 15.11 -7.01
C ALA A 255 42.55 15.60 -5.89
N SER A 256 42.58 14.91 -4.76
CA SER A 256 41.66 15.04 -3.61
C SER A 256 42.34 14.54 -2.33
N PRO A 257 41.71 14.70 -1.15
CA PRO A 257 42.03 13.86 0.00
C PRO A 257 42.04 12.37 -0.39
N ALA A 258 42.86 11.59 0.30
CA ALA A 258 43.00 10.15 0.11
C ALA A 258 43.36 9.45 1.41
N GLY A 259 42.89 8.21 1.57
CA GLY A 259 43.15 7.43 2.77
C GLY A 259 42.53 6.03 2.72
N LEU A 260 43.13 5.10 3.45
CA LEU A 260 42.61 3.76 3.71
C LEU A 260 42.20 3.66 5.19
N LEU A 261 41.05 3.06 5.46
CA LEU A 261 40.53 2.84 6.81
C LEU A 261 39.97 1.41 6.93
N GLY A 262 40.32 0.69 8.01
CA GLY A 262 39.79 -0.66 8.20
C GLY A 262 40.12 -1.32 9.53
N ARG A 263 39.45 -2.46 9.73
CA ARG A 263 39.55 -3.38 10.87
C ARG A 263 39.36 -4.80 10.38
N LEU A 264 40.19 -5.72 10.85
CA LEU A 264 39.93 -7.15 10.81
C LEU A 264 39.52 -7.60 12.21
N GLU A 265 38.25 -7.97 12.41
CA GLU A 265 37.78 -8.56 13.67
C GLU A 265 38.19 -10.03 13.78
N LEU A 266 38.64 -10.44 14.96
CA LEU A 266 39.12 -11.80 15.27
C LEU A 266 38.47 -12.33 16.57
N PRO A 267 37.13 -12.55 16.61
CA PRO A 267 36.44 -13.01 17.82
C PRO A 267 37.06 -14.26 18.46
N GLY A 268 37.43 -14.13 19.74
CA GLY A 268 37.97 -15.24 20.53
C GLY A 268 39.43 -15.59 20.27
N GLN A 269 40.17 -14.81 19.48
CA GLN A 269 41.64 -14.89 19.35
C GLN A 269 42.32 -13.69 20.03
N ASP A 270 43.65 -13.73 20.08
CA ASP A 270 44.51 -12.60 20.42
C ASP A 270 45.52 -12.39 19.27
N PRO A 271 45.62 -11.18 18.68
CA PRO A 271 44.82 -9.99 18.97
C PRO A 271 43.35 -10.17 18.57
N LYS A 272 42.43 -9.57 19.33
CA LYS A 272 40.97 -9.61 19.05
C LYS A 272 40.55 -8.82 17.81
N GLN A 273 41.40 -7.91 17.35
CA GLN A 273 41.21 -7.11 16.15
C GLN A 273 42.57 -6.65 15.59
N PHE A 274 42.65 -6.40 14.29
CA PHE A 274 43.82 -5.80 13.64
C PHE A 274 43.37 -4.59 12.80
N ASP A 275 43.79 -3.39 13.19
CA ASP A 275 43.26 -2.11 12.70
C ASP A 275 44.25 -1.39 11.78
N THR A 276 43.76 -0.48 10.91
CA THR A 276 44.61 0.45 10.16
C THR A 276 45.24 1.50 11.08
N GLY A 277 46.57 1.64 10.98
CA GLY A 277 47.38 2.52 11.84
C GLY A 277 48.88 2.45 11.52
N ALA A 278 49.72 3.11 12.33
CA ALA A 278 51.15 3.30 12.08
C ALA A 278 52.02 2.02 12.02
N ALA A 279 51.48 0.85 12.36
CA ALA A 279 52.14 -0.44 12.17
C ALA A 279 52.16 -0.92 10.71
N TRP A 280 51.33 -0.33 9.85
CA TRP A 280 51.28 -0.65 8.42
C TRP A 280 52.43 0.00 7.65
N ARG A 281 52.80 -0.61 6.53
CA ARG A 281 53.77 -0.07 5.55
C ARG A 281 53.07 0.30 4.25
N ALA A 282 53.65 1.21 3.47
CA ALA A 282 53.09 1.67 2.21
C ALA A 282 54.15 1.91 1.12
N ALA A 283 53.79 1.71 -0.14
CA ALA A 283 54.56 2.05 -1.34
C ALA A 283 53.73 2.89 -2.33
N ASP A 284 54.40 3.69 -3.15
CA ASP A 284 53.83 4.58 -4.16
C ASP A 284 53.64 3.95 -5.55
N GLU A 285 54.53 3.05 -5.95
CA GLU A 285 54.44 2.28 -7.20
C GLU A 285 54.02 0.81 -6.97
N GLU A 286 53.55 0.11 -8.01
CA GLU A 286 53.15 -1.31 -7.90
C GLU A 286 54.40 -2.18 -7.64
N PRO A 287 54.50 -2.86 -6.49
CA PRO A 287 55.71 -3.60 -6.13
C PRO A 287 55.88 -4.86 -6.99
N SER A 288 57.12 -5.17 -7.35
CA SER A 288 57.45 -6.37 -8.13
C SER A 288 57.33 -7.65 -7.30
N GLY A 289 57.00 -8.76 -7.97
CA GLY A 289 56.71 -10.05 -7.32
C GLY A 289 55.29 -10.13 -6.75
N ASP A 290 54.97 -11.18 -5.98
CA ASP A 290 53.66 -11.27 -5.34
C ASP A 290 53.62 -10.52 -4.01
N TRP A 291 53.52 -9.20 -4.10
CA TRP A 291 53.39 -8.29 -2.95
C TRP A 291 52.14 -8.51 -2.10
N LYS A 292 51.23 -9.41 -2.49
CA LYS A 292 50.02 -9.77 -1.73
C LYS A 292 50.23 -10.98 -0.81
N ALA A 293 51.28 -11.78 -1.06
CA ALA A 293 51.60 -12.97 -0.28
C ALA A 293 52.12 -12.64 1.13
N ALA A 294 51.90 -13.53 2.08
CA ALA A 294 52.17 -13.29 3.50
C ALA A 294 53.66 -13.34 3.89
N ASP A 295 54.48 -13.92 3.03
CA ASP A 295 55.93 -14.11 3.10
C ASP A 295 56.74 -13.11 2.26
N TYR A 296 56.07 -12.24 1.48
CA TYR A 296 56.72 -11.13 0.78
C TYR A 296 57.43 -10.17 1.75
N ASP A 297 58.65 -9.75 1.41
CA ASP A 297 59.45 -8.82 2.19
C ASP A 297 59.08 -7.36 1.89
N ASP A 298 58.44 -6.71 2.87
CA ASP A 298 58.08 -5.30 2.86
C ASP A 298 59.03 -4.43 3.71
N ALA A 299 60.15 -4.97 4.22
CA ALA A 299 61.02 -4.27 5.17
C ALA A 299 61.59 -2.94 4.64
N GLY A 300 61.75 -2.80 3.32
CA GLY A 300 62.20 -1.58 2.65
C GLY A 300 61.11 -0.51 2.44
N TRP A 301 59.82 -0.82 2.63
CA TRP A 301 58.73 0.14 2.45
C TRP A 301 58.64 1.07 3.68
N PRO A 302 58.41 2.38 3.51
CA PRO A 302 58.17 3.29 4.64
C PRO A 302 56.87 2.93 5.40
N GLN A 303 56.77 3.39 6.64
CA GLN A 303 55.53 3.27 7.42
C GLN A 303 54.42 4.14 6.81
N ALA A 304 53.18 3.65 6.89
CA ALA A 304 52.02 4.38 6.44
C ALA A 304 51.75 5.60 7.35
N LYS A 305 51.52 6.77 6.73
CA LYS A 305 51.23 8.03 7.41
C LYS A 305 49.82 7.97 8.00
N VAL A 306 49.70 8.02 9.32
CA VAL A 306 48.40 8.23 9.99
C VAL A 306 47.90 9.65 9.71
N LEU A 307 46.66 9.76 9.26
CA LEU A 307 46.04 11.00 8.79
C LEU A 307 45.09 11.58 9.85
N ALA A 308 44.07 10.80 10.20
CA ALA A 308 43.03 11.12 11.17
C ALA A 308 42.53 9.82 11.83
N ALA A 309 42.02 9.91 13.05
CA ALA A 309 41.19 8.83 13.61
C ALA A 309 39.84 8.77 12.88
N TRP A 310 39.15 7.63 12.98
CA TRP A 310 37.71 7.55 12.68
C TRP A 310 36.93 8.67 13.40
N GLY A 311 35.95 9.27 12.73
CA GLY A 311 35.26 10.48 13.22
C GLY A 311 35.98 11.80 12.87
N GLY A 312 37.25 11.76 12.49
CA GLY A 312 38.05 12.94 12.14
C GLY A 312 37.82 13.47 10.71
N ALA A 313 38.00 14.77 10.53
CA ALA A 313 37.93 15.43 9.22
C ALA A 313 39.08 15.00 8.28
N PRO A 314 38.86 14.95 6.95
CA PRO A 314 37.63 15.35 6.24
C PRO A 314 36.48 14.32 6.29
N TRP A 315 36.75 13.07 6.66
CA TRP A 315 35.82 11.96 6.44
C TRP A 315 34.66 11.86 7.45
N GLY A 316 34.91 12.19 8.72
CA GLY A 316 33.90 12.08 9.78
C GLY A 316 33.64 10.64 10.23
N GLU A 317 32.43 10.38 10.74
CA GLU A 317 32.00 9.03 11.13
C GLU A 317 31.61 8.21 9.90
N VAL A 318 32.29 7.07 9.71
CA VAL A 318 32.07 6.18 8.57
C VAL A 318 31.79 4.77 9.09
N ASN A 319 30.59 4.26 8.81
CA ASN A 319 30.09 2.98 9.33
C ASN A 319 29.64 2.08 8.18
N PRO A 320 29.94 0.77 8.20
CA PRO A 320 29.39 -0.17 7.22
C PRO A 320 27.86 -0.28 7.35
N GLU A 321 27.20 -0.63 6.25
CA GLU A 321 25.82 -1.10 6.29
C GLU A 321 25.74 -2.47 7.00
N LYS A 322 24.60 -2.78 7.63
CA LYS A 322 24.42 -4.08 8.28
C LYS A 322 24.48 -5.19 7.21
N PRO A 323 25.28 -6.25 7.38
CA PRO A 323 25.28 -7.38 6.45
C PRO A 323 23.89 -8.00 6.29
N THR A 324 23.49 -8.24 5.04
CA THR A 324 22.22 -8.94 4.75
C THR A 324 22.50 -10.43 4.74
N LEU A 325 21.92 -11.17 5.69
CA LEU A 325 22.04 -12.63 5.74
C LEU A 325 21.09 -13.29 4.74
N PRO A 326 21.34 -14.53 4.27
CA PRO A 326 20.41 -15.25 3.41
C PRO A 326 19.04 -15.50 4.06
N GLU A 327 18.02 -15.83 3.26
CA GLU A 327 16.69 -16.17 3.77
C GLU A 327 16.73 -17.35 4.75
N PRO A 328 16.05 -17.27 5.91
CA PRO A 328 15.82 -18.44 6.74
C PRO A 328 14.88 -19.45 6.07
N LEU A 329 15.36 -20.67 5.87
CA LEU A 329 14.54 -21.85 5.59
C LEU A 329 14.27 -22.59 6.90
N LEU A 330 12.99 -22.70 7.28
CA LEU A 330 12.54 -23.37 8.50
C LEU A 330 11.67 -24.58 8.15
N ARG A 331 12.00 -25.78 8.67
CA ARG A 331 11.21 -27.01 8.43
C ARG A 331 10.86 -27.78 9.70
N ARG A 332 9.70 -28.45 9.67
CA ARG A 332 9.22 -29.37 10.72
C ARG A 332 8.59 -30.61 10.11
N ASP A 333 9.26 -31.76 10.24
CA ASP A 333 8.64 -33.06 10.03
C ASP A 333 7.68 -33.37 11.19
N PHE A 334 6.53 -33.95 10.87
CA PHE A 334 5.53 -34.41 11.83
C PHE A 334 4.74 -35.60 11.29
N THR A 335 4.02 -36.31 12.16
CA THR A 335 3.18 -37.45 11.77
C THR A 335 1.71 -37.13 12.01
N VAL A 336 0.86 -37.29 10.99
CA VAL A 336 -0.60 -37.24 11.12
C VAL A 336 -1.12 -38.66 11.31
N SER A 337 -2.05 -38.84 12.25
CA SER A 337 -2.58 -40.16 12.59
C SER A 337 -3.41 -40.79 11.46
N GLY A 338 -3.76 -42.07 11.60
CA GLY A 338 -4.70 -42.76 10.70
C GLY A 338 -6.17 -42.32 10.85
N LYS A 339 -6.50 -41.43 11.80
CA LYS A 339 -7.85 -40.87 11.94
C LYS A 339 -8.20 -39.99 10.75
N LYS A 340 -9.47 -39.99 10.34
CA LYS A 340 -9.95 -39.17 9.22
C LYS A 340 -9.99 -37.70 9.59
N ILE A 341 -9.36 -36.87 8.76
CA ILE A 341 -9.27 -35.41 8.96
C ILE A 341 -10.62 -34.78 8.59
N ALA A 342 -11.17 -33.96 9.49
CA ALA A 342 -12.39 -33.17 9.25
C ALA A 342 -12.06 -31.75 8.77
N LYS A 343 -11.08 -31.08 9.41
CA LYS A 343 -10.48 -29.83 8.91
C LYS A 343 -9.02 -29.67 9.35
N ALA A 344 -8.26 -28.83 8.65
CA ALA A 344 -6.98 -28.34 9.13
C ALA A 344 -6.76 -26.86 8.81
N ARG A 345 -6.15 -26.12 9.75
CA ARG A 345 -5.85 -24.69 9.64
C ARG A 345 -4.37 -24.47 9.92
N LEU A 346 -3.68 -23.75 9.04
CA LEU A 346 -2.36 -23.20 9.32
C LEU A 346 -2.52 -21.70 9.59
N TYR A 347 -2.11 -21.29 10.79
CA TYR A 347 -2.00 -19.90 11.23
C TYR A 347 -0.53 -19.50 11.19
N ALA A 348 -0.19 -18.29 10.72
CA ALA A 348 1.19 -17.80 10.72
C ALA A 348 1.29 -16.28 10.81
N ALA A 349 2.10 -15.78 11.74
CA ALA A 349 2.54 -14.39 11.85
C ALA A 349 4.05 -14.33 11.57
N ALA A 350 4.54 -13.22 11.02
CA ALA A 350 5.96 -13.03 10.73
C ALA A 350 6.45 -11.63 11.12
N GLY A 351 7.65 -11.56 11.69
CA GLY A 351 8.47 -10.35 11.61
C GLY A 351 9.13 -10.36 10.24
N GLY A 352 8.59 -9.58 9.31
CA GLY A 352 8.91 -9.64 7.88
C GLY A 352 7.86 -10.43 7.11
N TYR A 353 8.29 -11.18 6.09
CA TYR A 353 7.42 -12.00 5.25
C TYR A 353 7.63 -13.50 5.49
N ALA A 354 6.60 -14.32 5.25
CA ALA A 354 6.68 -15.78 5.28
C ALA A 354 5.98 -16.42 4.06
N GLU A 355 6.76 -17.11 3.22
CA GLU A 355 6.20 -18.04 2.23
C GLU A 355 6.13 -19.45 2.85
N LEU A 356 4.90 -19.96 3.01
CA LEU A 356 4.65 -21.25 3.65
C LEU A 356 4.47 -22.37 2.62
N SER A 357 4.94 -23.57 2.95
CA SER A 357 4.65 -24.79 2.20
C SER A 357 4.29 -25.96 3.11
N LEU A 358 3.57 -26.93 2.54
CA LEU A 358 3.18 -28.17 3.21
C LEU A 358 3.30 -29.32 2.20
N ASN A 359 4.13 -30.31 2.53
CA ASN A 359 4.40 -31.49 1.71
C ASN A 359 4.87 -31.16 0.28
N GLY A 360 5.78 -30.21 0.10
CA GLY A 360 6.29 -29.82 -1.22
C GLY A 360 5.36 -28.95 -2.06
N ARG A 361 4.37 -28.31 -1.43
CA ARG A 361 3.38 -27.44 -2.09
C ARG A 361 3.22 -26.13 -1.33
N ARG A 362 3.35 -25.00 -2.02
CA ARG A 362 3.06 -23.65 -1.50
C ARG A 362 1.64 -23.59 -0.93
N VAL A 363 1.47 -22.89 0.20
CA VAL A 363 0.18 -22.67 0.86
C VAL A 363 -0.31 -21.26 0.49
N GLY A 364 -1.35 -21.19 -0.35
CA GLY A 364 -1.87 -19.93 -0.89
C GLY A 364 -1.20 -19.48 -2.19
N ASP A 365 -1.82 -18.50 -2.85
CA ASP A 365 -1.30 -17.80 -4.04
C ASP A 365 -0.75 -16.41 -3.71
N GLU A 366 -0.99 -15.93 -2.48
CA GLU A 366 -0.61 -14.62 -1.97
C GLU A 366 0.91 -14.44 -1.81
N VAL A 367 1.39 -13.19 -1.88
CA VAL A 367 2.80 -12.79 -1.80
C VAL A 367 2.97 -11.65 -0.79
N LEU A 368 4.21 -11.33 -0.39
CA LEU A 368 4.52 -10.21 0.52
C LEU A 368 3.64 -10.17 1.79
N GLN A 369 3.38 -11.36 2.38
CA GLN A 369 2.48 -11.57 3.52
C GLN A 369 3.28 -11.98 4.78
N PRO A 370 2.82 -11.65 6.01
CA PRO A 370 1.65 -10.82 6.33
C PRO A 370 1.85 -9.33 5.98
N GLY A 371 0.77 -8.55 6.08
CA GLY A 371 0.74 -7.10 5.85
C GLY A 371 1.80 -6.29 6.62
N PHE A 372 2.23 -5.17 6.03
CA PHE A 372 3.11 -4.20 6.71
C PHE A 372 2.34 -3.41 7.77
N VAL A 373 2.87 -3.40 8.99
CA VAL A 373 2.34 -2.73 10.17
C VAL A 373 3.47 -2.14 11.01
N ARG A 374 3.13 -1.33 12.02
CA ARG A 374 4.10 -0.86 13.01
C ARG A 374 4.44 -2.00 13.98
N TYR A 375 5.54 -2.73 13.70
CA TYR A 375 5.83 -4.03 14.33
C TYR A 375 6.09 -3.99 15.84
N ASP A 376 6.34 -2.81 16.44
CA ASP A 376 6.38 -2.63 17.90
C ASP A 376 4.97 -2.61 18.54
N LYS A 377 3.94 -2.26 17.76
CA LYS A 377 2.55 -2.13 18.20
C LYS A 377 1.76 -3.42 17.98
N ARG A 378 1.81 -3.98 16.77
CA ARG A 378 1.13 -5.24 16.39
C ARG A 378 1.87 -6.00 15.29
N VAL A 379 1.57 -7.30 15.15
CA VAL A 379 1.92 -8.12 13.98
C VAL A 379 0.66 -8.80 13.45
N GLU A 380 0.47 -8.78 12.13
CA GLU A 380 -0.65 -9.46 11.47
C GLU A 380 -0.34 -10.95 11.21
N TYR A 381 -1.38 -11.79 11.20
CA TYR A 381 -1.27 -13.23 10.97
C TYR A 381 -2.29 -13.73 9.94
N VAL A 382 -1.85 -14.60 9.04
CA VAL A 382 -2.68 -15.19 7.98
C VAL A 382 -3.29 -16.52 8.42
N THR A 383 -4.51 -16.82 7.93
CA THR A 383 -5.19 -18.11 8.15
C THR A 383 -5.36 -18.85 6.83
N ARG A 384 -4.91 -20.11 6.77
CA ARG A 384 -4.93 -20.92 5.54
C ARG A 384 -5.64 -22.27 5.75
N ASP A 385 -6.57 -22.61 4.87
CA ASP A 385 -7.20 -23.96 4.87
C ASP A 385 -6.28 -24.95 4.17
N VAL A 386 -5.66 -25.83 4.96
CA VAL A 386 -4.70 -26.83 4.47
C VAL A 386 -5.25 -28.27 4.53
N THR A 387 -6.57 -28.42 4.71
CA THR A 387 -7.23 -29.72 4.91
C THR A 387 -6.92 -30.74 3.81
N ARG A 388 -6.78 -30.28 2.55
CA ARG A 388 -6.51 -31.11 1.38
C ARG A 388 -5.01 -31.22 1.01
N MET A 389 -4.12 -30.72 1.86
CA MET A 389 -2.66 -30.77 1.66
C MET A 389 -1.98 -31.79 2.60
N LEU A 390 -2.66 -32.17 3.68
CA LEU A 390 -2.21 -33.23 4.61
C LEU A 390 -2.42 -34.63 4.02
N ARG A 391 -1.63 -35.57 4.52
CA ARG A 391 -1.74 -37.01 4.27
C ARG A 391 -1.58 -37.79 5.57
N HIS A 392 -2.00 -39.05 5.64
CA HIS A 392 -1.67 -39.90 6.80
C HIS A 392 -0.16 -40.21 6.84
N GLY A 393 0.40 -40.40 8.04
CA GLY A 393 1.84 -40.65 8.20
C GLY A 393 2.68 -39.38 8.15
N GLY A 394 3.89 -39.46 7.60
CA GLY A 394 4.87 -38.37 7.59
C GLY A 394 4.47 -37.18 6.71
N ASN A 395 4.44 -35.99 7.30
CA ASN A 395 4.16 -34.69 6.70
C ASN A 395 5.30 -33.70 7.06
N VAL A 396 5.43 -32.61 6.29
CA VAL A 396 6.42 -31.54 6.53
C VAL A 396 5.77 -30.18 6.33
N ILE A 397 5.91 -29.29 7.33
CA ILE A 397 5.69 -27.85 7.13
C ILE A 397 7.05 -27.23 6.76
N GLY A 398 7.06 -26.39 5.73
CA GLY A 398 8.18 -25.51 5.39
C GLY A 398 7.75 -24.04 5.50
N ALA A 399 8.71 -23.17 5.83
CA ALA A 399 8.59 -21.73 5.68
C ALA A 399 9.90 -21.14 5.13
N ARG A 400 9.82 -20.25 4.14
CA ARG A 400 10.89 -19.32 3.77
C ARG A 400 10.58 -17.95 4.35
N LEU A 401 11.55 -17.24 4.92
CA LEU A 401 11.34 -15.92 5.52
C LEU A 401 12.11 -14.80 4.80
N GLY A 402 11.42 -13.69 4.54
CA GLY A 402 11.98 -12.45 3.98
C GLY A 402 11.87 -11.27 4.95
N ARG A 403 12.58 -10.16 4.67
CA ARG A 403 12.72 -9.03 5.60
C ARG A 403 11.57 -8.04 5.57
N GLY A 404 11.03 -7.72 4.39
CA GLY A 404 10.06 -6.63 4.21
C GLY A 404 10.52 -5.34 4.89
N PHE A 405 9.58 -4.58 5.48
CA PHE A 405 9.88 -3.41 6.32
C PHE A 405 10.32 -3.76 7.76
N TYR A 406 10.32 -5.04 8.15
CA TYR A 406 10.71 -5.46 9.50
C TYR A 406 12.23 -5.52 9.66
N GLY A 407 12.92 -6.17 8.72
CA GLY A 407 14.34 -6.56 8.89
C GLY A 407 15.33 -5.81 8.00
N MET A 408 14.99 -4.62 7.51
CA MET A 408 15.82 -3.91 6.51
C MET A 408 17.24 -3.63 7.02
N THR A 409 18.22 -3.79 6.13
CA THR A 409 19.66 -3.72 6.42
C THR A 409 20.34 -2.55 5.71
N GLN A 410 20.03 -2.40 4.43
CA GLN A 410 20.47 -1.35 3.51
C GLN A 410 19.95 0.03 3.92
N LYS A 411 20.77 1.09 3.85
CA LYS A 411 20.28 2.46 4.07
C LYS A 411 19.34 2.87 2.93
N ASN A 412 18.16 3.36 3.31
CA ASN A 412 17.06 3.60 2.38
C ASN A 412 16.32 4.92 2.68
N ALA A 413 15.39 5.28 1.80
CA ALA A 413 14.49 6.41 2.00
C ALA A 413 13.80 6.28 3.37
N TRP A 414 13.87 7.33 4.18
CA TRP A 414 13.31 7.38 5.54
C TRP A 414 13.97 6.46 6.58
N ASN A 415 15.08 5.79 6.23
CA ASN A 415 15.92 4.93 7.07
C ASN A 415 15.15 3.83 7.84
N TRP A 416 14.26 3.09 7.16
CA TRP A 416 13.58 1.91 7.71
C TRP A 416 14.54 0.85 8.29
N ASN A 417 15.80 0.84 7.85
CA ASN A 417 16.85 -0.03 8.39
C ASN A 417 17.29 0.31 9.84
N ALA A 418 16.86 1.45 10.37
CA ALA A 418 17.10 1.88 11.74
C ALA A 418 15.79 2.07 12.55
N ALA A 419 14.67 1.49 12.08
CA ALA A 419 13.42 1.46 12.82
C ALA A 419 13.57 0.67 14.15
N PRO A 420 12.91 1.09 15.25
CA PRO A 420 13.18 0.59 16.61
C PRO A 420 12.80 -0.89 16.85
N TRP A 421 12.06 -1.50 15.92
CA TRP A 421 11.67 -2.92 15.96
C TRP A 421 12.59 -3.85 15.14
N THR A 422 13.62 -3.31 14.46
CA THR A 422 14.35 -4.05 13.41
C THR A 422 15.06 -5.30 13.93
N GLY A 423 15.00 -6.40 13.16
CA GLY A 423 15.60 -7.68 13.53
C GLY A 423 15.63 -8.68 12.37
N GLU A 424 16.31 -9.81 12.56
CA GLU A 424 16.28 -10.89 11.56
C GLU A 424 14.87 -11.51 11.44
N PRO A 425 14.48 -11.98 10.24
CA PRO A 425 13.15 -12.53 9.99
C PRO A 425 12.79 -13.69 10.93
N ARG A 426 11.55 -13.65 11.45
CA ARG A 426 11.07 -14.57 12.49
C ARG A 426 9.62 -14.97 12.28
N LEU A 427 9.27 -16.17 12.70
CA LEU A 427 7.99 -16.85 12.46
C LEU A 427 7.34 -17.29 13.76
N LEU A 428 6.04 -17.04 13.90
CA LEU A 428 5.15 -17.71 14.85
C LEU A 428 4.07 -18.42 14.03
N ALA A 429 4.05 -19.74 14.03
CA ALA A 429 3.09 -20.51 13.22
C ALA A 429 2.52 -21.72 13.95
N GLN A 430 1.29 -22.09 13.59
CA GLN A 430 0.54 -23.18 14.21
C GLN A 430 -0.38 -23.86 13.20
N LEU A 431 -0.11 -25.14 12.93
CA LEU A 431 -1.04 -26.06 12.29
C LEU A 431 -1.96 -26.67 13.36
N VAL A 432 -3.27 -26.54 13.19
CA VAL A 432 -4.29 -27.26 13.96
C VAL A 432 -5.03 -28.21 13.02
N VAL A 433 -4.97 -29.51 13.30
CA VAL A 433 -5.73 -30.57 12.64
C VAL A 433 -6.89 -30.98 13.54
N THR A 434 -8.10 -31.06 13.00
CA THR A 434 -9.29 -31.58 13.67
C THR A 434 -9.75 -32.85 12.96
N TYR A 435 -9.93 -33.93 13.70
CA TYR A 435 -10.40 -35.23 13.21
C TYR A 435 -11.93 -35.35 13.29
N ASP A 436 -12.52 -36.33 12.62
CA ASP A 436 -13.99 -36.52 12.60
C ASP A 436 -14.59 -37.07 13.90
N ASP A 437 -13.75 -37.62 14.79
CA ASP A 437 -14.10 -37.91 16.19
C ASP A 437 -14.04 -36.67 17.12
N GLY A 438 -13.76 -35.48 16.57
CA GLY A 438 -13.64 -34.21 17.30
C GLY A 438 -12.32 -34.00 18.03
N SER A 439 -11.41 -34.99 18.04
CA SER A 439 -10.07 -34.81 18.61
C SER A 439 -9.19 -33.90 17.75
N THR A 440 -8.18 -33.28 18.36
CA THR A 440 -7.28 -32.34 17.67
C THR A 440 -5.81 -32.72 17.83
N GLN A 441 -5.01 -32.34 16.83
CA GLN A 441 -3.56 -32.38 16.87
C GLN A 441 -3.01 -31.01 16.48
N THR A 442 -2.08 -30.49 17.27
CA THR A 442 -1.41 -29.21 17.02
C THR A 442 0.06 -29.45 16.71
N VAL A 443 0.59 -28.73 15.72
CA VAL A 443 2.03 -28.65 15.42
C VAL A 443 2.37 -27.16 15.29
N ALA A 444 3.14 -26.63 16.24
CA ALA A 444 3.46 -25.21 16.33
C ALA A 444 4.96 -24.94 16.16
N THR A 445 5.35 -23.68 16.00
CA THR A 445 6.74 -23.23 16.05
C THR A 445 7.33 -23.49 17.43
N ASP A 446 8.36 -24.32 17.48
CA ASP A 446 9.00 -24.79 18.70
C ASP A 446 10.49 -25.09 18.43
N GLY A 447 11.25 -25.41 19.48
CA GLY A 447 12.64 -25.86 19.34
C GLY A 447 12.81 -27.18 18.58
N GLY A 448 11.74 -27.87 18.16
CA GLY A 448 11.81 -29.04 17.29
C GLY A 448 11.86 -28.72 15.80
N TRP A 449 11.85 -27.44 15.41
CA TRP A 449 12.08 -26.99 14.03
C TRP A 449 13.57 -26.98 13.69
N ARG A 450 13.87 -27.22 12.41
CA ARG A 450 15.23 -27.12 11.84
C ARG A 450 15.36 -25.90 10.95
N TYR A 451 16.56 -25.32 10.93
CA TYR A 451 16.93 -24.08 10.26
C TYR A 451 18.15 -24.29 9.35
N THR A 452 18.09 -23.72 8.14
CA THR A 452 19.26 -23.48 7.28
C THR A 452 19.10 -22.20 6.47
N GLU A 453 20.18 -21.77 5.82
CA GLU A 453 20.18 -20.64 4.88
C GLU A 453 19.68 -21.06 3.49
N GLY A 454 18.86 -20.22 2.88
CA GLY A 454 18.28 -20.46 1.57
C GLY A 454 19.06 -19.88 0.38
N PRO A 455 18.52 -20.08 -0.83
CA PRO A 455 19.06 -19.54 -2.07
C PRO A 455 18.86 -18.03 -2.23
N VAL A 456 17.84 -17.39 -1.63
CA VAL A 456 17.83 -15.91 -1.55
C VAL A 456 18.98 -15.49 -0.62
N ARG A 457 20.02 -14.87 -1.19
CA ARG A 457 21.23 -14.43 -0.46
C ARG A 457 21.13 -12.98 0.01
N TYR A 458 20.27 -12.17 -0.63
CA TYR A 458 19.97 -10.78 -0.28
C TYR A 458 18.53 -10.44 -0.64
N ASP A 459 17.82 -9.70 0.23
CA ASP A 459 16.53 -9.10 -0.07
C ASP A 459 16.39 -7.67 0.52
N SER A 460 15.87 -6.74 -0.29
CA SER A 460 15.50 -5.38 0.13
C SER A 460 14.35 -4.86 -0.73
N LEU A 461 13.35 -4.23 -0.10
CA LEU A 461 12.20 -3.61 -0.81
C LEU A 461 12.60 -2.51 -1.79
N TYR A 462 13.77 -1.87 -1.57
CA TYR A 462 14.34 -0.87 -2.49
C TYR A 462 15.49 -1.44 -3.34
N GLY A 463 16.29 -2.35 -2.79
CA GLY A 463 17.47 -2.90 -3.48
C GLY A 463 17.17 -3.99 -4.50
N GLY A 464 16.07 -4.73 -4.34
CA GLY A 464 15.75 -5.96 -5.08
C GLY A 464 16.23 -7.22 -4.35
N GLU A 465 16.35 -8.33 -5.08
CA GLU A 465 16.60 -9.67 -4.56
C GLU A 465 17.77 -10.35 -5.29
N THR A 466 18.68 -11.00 -4.57
CA THR A 466 19.71 -11.88 -5.16
C THR A 466 19.39 -13.33 -4.83
N TYR A 467 19.17 -14.15 -5.85
CA TYR A 467 18.87 -15.58 -5.72
C TYR A 467 19.99 -16.42 -6.33
N ASP A 468 20.56 -17.31 -5.54
CA ASP A 468 21.58 -18.27 -6.00
C ASP A 468 20.99 -19.68 -6.08
N ALA A 469 20.68 -20.13 -7.30
CA ALA A 469 20.10 -21.46 -7.51
C ALA A 469 21.11 -22.59 -7.26
N ARG A 470 22.40 -22.29 -7.04
CA ARG A 470 23.40 -23.27 -6.58
C ARG A 470 23.19 -23.62 -5.09
N GLU A 471 22.56 -22.72 -4.33
CA GLU A 471 22.21 -22.86 -2.91
C GLU A 471 20.80 -23.40 -2.68
N ASP A 472 20.07 -23.76 -3.74
CA ASP A 472 18.74 -24.35 -3.62
C ASP A 472 18.82 -25.77 -3.02
N LYS A 473 17.74 -26.20 -2.35
CA LYS A 473 17.75 -27.43 -1.53
C LYS A 473 16.60 -28.35 -1.96
N PRO A 474 16.67 -29.00 -3.14
CA PRO A 474 15.50 -29.60 -3.80
C PRO A 474 14.73 -30.59 -2.91
N GLY A 475 13.45 -30.27 -2.67
CA GLY A 475 12.56 -31.11 -1.86
C GLY A 475 12.73 -31.00 -0.35
N TRP A 476 13.43 -29.99 0.16
CA TRP A 476 13.59 -29.75 1.61
C TRP A 476 12.26 -29.73 2.39
N ASP A 477 11.19 -29.25 1.77
CA ASP A 477 9.84 -29.15 2.32
C ASP A 477 8.97 -30.40 2.07
N ARG A 478 9.59 -31.51 1.63
CA ARG A 478 8.94 -32.81 1.42
C ARG A 478 9.32 -33.79 2.54
N PRO A 479 8.41 -34.68 2.98
CA PRO A 479 8.73 -35.66 4.01
C PRO A 479 9.59 -36.78 3.42
N GLY A 480 10.65 -37.16 4.14
CA GLY A 480 11.69 -38.07 3.67
C GLY A 480 12.97 -37.39 3.18
N PHE A 481 13.01 -36.05 3.17
CA PHE A 481 14.24 -35.28 2.99
C PHE A 481 15.11 -35.38 4.26
N ASP A 482 16.39 -35.74 4.11
CA ASP A 482 17.32 -35.72 5.25
C ASP A 482 17.80 -34.30 5.55
N ALA A 483 17.40 -33.81 6.72
CA ALA A 483 17.85 -32.54 7.29
C ALA A 483 18.72 -32.76 8.54
N SER A 484 19.35 -33.94 8.70
CA SER A 484 20.26 -34.27 9.80
C SER A 484 21.29 -33.17 10.09
N SER A 485 21.87 -32.61 9.03
CA SER A 485 22.85 -31.52 9.02
C SER A 485 22.30 -30.11 9.27
N TRP A 486 20.99 -29.90 9.27
CA TRP A 486 20.39 -28.59 9.52
C TRP A 486 20.48 -28.24 11.01
N ARG A 487 20.73 -26.95 11.29
CA ARG A 487 20.77 -26.40 12.65
C ARG A 487 19.38 -26.52 13.31
N GLN A 488 19.32 -26.52 14.62
CA GLN A 488 18.06 -26.31 15.35
C GLN A 488 17.62 -24.84 15.16
N ALA A 489 16.33 -24.58 14.98
CA ALA A 489 15.83 -23.21 14.90
C ALA A 489 15.94 -22.52 16.27
N ALA A 490 16.40 -21.27 16.30
CA ALA A 490 16.47 -20.51 17.54
C ALA A 490 15.06 -20.07 17.95
N THR A 491 14.74 -20.16 19.24
CA THR A 491 13.63 -19.37 19.81
C THR A 491 14.11 -17.93 19.96
N VAL A 492 13.33 -16.97 19.49
CA VAL A 492 13.70 -15.54 19.43
C VAL A 492 12.64 -14.67 20.07
N THR A 493 12.98 -13.42 20.37
CA THR A 493 12.04 -12.45 20.97
C THR A 493 10.90 -12.12 19.99
N ALA A 494 9.68 -11.99 20.51
CA ALA A 494 8.54 -11.51 19.72
C ALA A 494 8.74 -10.04 19.31
N PRO A 495 8.33 -9.60 18.10
CA PRO A 495 8.32 -8.18 17.75
C PRO A 495 7.44 -7.35 18.71
N THR A 496 6.31 -7.92 19.10
CA THR A 496 5.40 -7.42 20.14
C THR A 496 4.51 -8.55 20.67
N ALA A 497 3.75 -8.30 21.73
CA ALA A 497 2.77 -9.25 22.27
C ALA A 497 1.46 -9.29 21.46
N THR A 498 1.15 -8.22 20.71
CA THR A 498 -0.11 -8.05 19.99
C THR A 498 -0.08 -8.75 18.64
N VAL A 499 -0.65 -9.96 18.55
CA VAL A 499 -0.76 -10.74 17.30
C VAL A 499 -2.22 -10.81 16.86
N VAL A 500 -2.54 -10.21 15.70
CA VAL A 500 -3.92 -9.99 15.20
C VAL A 500 -4.13 -10.60 13.81
N PRO A 501 -5.35 -10.99 13.41
CA PRO A 501 -5.58 -11.53 12.07
C PRO A 501 -5.39 -10.47 10.97
N GLU A 502 -4.89 -10.91 9.82
CA GLU A 502 -4.92 -10.14 8.57
C GLU A 502 -6.37 -10.06 8.04
N GLU A 503 -7.08 -8.99 8.38
CA GLU A 503 -8.50 -8.80 8.04
C GLU A 503 -8.76 -7.91 6.82
N HIS A 504 -7.76 -7.65 5.97
CA HIS A 504 -7.86 -6.88 4.72
C HIS A 504 -7.63 -7.72 3.44
N GLU A 505 -7.60 -7.07 2.28
CA GLU A 505 -7.25 -7.67 0.98
C GLU A 505 -5.75 -8.06 0.96
N PRO A 506 -5.39 -9.31 0.65
CA PRO A 506 -3.98 -9.73 0.58
C PRO A 506 -3.32 -9.28 -0.72
N ILE A 507 -1.98 -9.22 -0.72
CA ILE A 507 -1.18 -8.90 -1.91
C ILE A 507 -1.03 -10.18 -2.78
N LYS A 508 -1.25 -10.05 -4.09
CA LYS A 508 -1.18 -11.14 -5.08
C LYS A 508 -0.48 -10.70 -6.35
N VAL A 509 -0.01 -11.67 -7.14
CA VAL A 509 0.42 -11.43 -8.52
C VAL A 509 -0.81 -11.37 -9.42
N ALA A 510 -1.36 -10.17 -9.63
CA ALA A 510 -2.66 -9.95 -10.25
C ALA A 510 -2.67 -10.23 -11.77
N ARG A 511 -1.63 -9.81 -12.50
CA ARG A 511 -1.51 -10.02 -13.96
C ARG A 511 -0.12 -10.52 -14.37
N THR A 512 -0.07 -11.16 -15.54
CA THR A 512 1.17 -11.43 -16.28
C THR A 512 1.20 -10.52 -17.49
N LEU A 513 2.20 -9.64 -17.59
CA LEU A 513 2.38 -8.74 -18.71
C LEU A 513 3.43 -9.34 -19.65
N ARG A 514 3.15 -9.39 -20.96
CA ARG A 514 4.17 -9.69 -21.96
C ARG A 514 4.88 -8.39 -22.38
N PRO A 515 6.19 -8.41 -22.62
CA PRO A 515 6.89 -7.27 -23.21
C PRO A 515 6.29 -6.93 -24.58
N VAL A 516 6.12 -5.63 -24.87
CA VAL A 516 5.67 -5.14 -26.17
C VAL A 516 6.82 -4.81 -27.13
N GLU A 517 8.03 -4.67 -26.58
CA GLU A 517 9.24 -4.28 -27.29
C GLU A 517 10.47 -4.81 -26.52
N VAL A 518 11.49 -5.24 -27.26
CA VAL A 518 12.81 -5.62 -26.72
C VAL A 518 13.89 -4.98 -27.58
N THR A 519 14.80 -4.22 -26.97
CA THR A 519 15.91 -3.53 -27.66
C THR A 519 17.26 -3.98 -27.10
N SER A 520 18.35 -3.66 -27.81
CA SER A 520 19.72 -3.93 -27.36
C SER A 520 20.58 -2.67 -27.48
N PRO A 521 20.43 -1.68 -26.59
CA PRO A 521 21.12 -0.38 -26.70
C PRO A 521 22.65 -0.48 -26.68
N LYS A 522 23.21 -1.54 -26.07
CA LYS A 522 24.65 -1.84 -26.04
C LYS A 522 24.86 -3.35 -26.16
N PRO A 523 26.04 -3.84 -26.59
CA PRO A 523 26.36 -5.27 -26.57
C PRO A 523 26.20 -5.87 -25.17
N GLY A 524 25.46 -6.98 -25.06
CA GLY A 524 25.17 -7.63 -23.77
C GLY A 524 24.22 -6.87 -22.83
N VAL A 525 23.58 -5.80 -23.31
CA VAL A 525 22.56 -5.03 -22.57
C VAL A 525 21.27 -5.04 -23.38
N HIS A 526 20.24 -5.68 -22.84
CA HIS A 526 18.92 -5.78 -23.44
C HIS A 526 17.91 -5.00 -22.61
N VAL A 527 16.88 -4.41 -23.23
CA VAL A 527 15.86 -3.63 -22.52
C VAL A 527 14.47 -4.06 -22.97
N PHE A 528 13.67 -4.51 -22.02
CA PHE A 528 12.29 -4.98 -22.18
C PHE A 528 11.32 -3.89 -21.76
N LYS A 529 10.29 -3.65 -22.57
CA LYS A 529 9.26 -2.64 -22.31
C LYS A 529 7.92 -3.32 -22.02
N MET A 530 7.32 -3.00 -20.89
CA MET A 530 5.97 -3.40 -20.50
C MET A 530 4.92 -2.54 -21.22
N PRO A 531 3.68 -3.05 -21.43
CA PRO A 531 2.61 -2.29 -22.08
C PRO A 531 2.21 -1.01 -21.34
N HIS A 532 2.45 -0.95 -20.03
CA HIS A 532 2.25 0.19 -19.14
C HIS A 532 3.24 0.11 -17.97
N ASN A 533 3.41 1.21 -17.25
CA ASN A 533 4.11 1.25 -15.98
C ASN A 533 3.31 0.45 -14.93
N THR A 534 3.99 -0.42 -14.18
CA THR A 534 3.37 -1.41 -13.28
C THR A 534 4.18 -1.56 -12.00
N ALA A 535 3.53 -1.97 -10.91
CA ALA A 535 4.20 -2.41 -9.70
C ALA A 535 4.38 -3.93 -9.69
N GLY A 536 5.56 -4.43 -9.30
CA GLY A 536 5.82 -5.87 -9.16
C GLY A 536 7.26 -6.29 -9.47
N TRP A 537 7.46 -7.32 -10.29
CA TRP A 537 8.79 -7.81 -10.68
C TRP A 537 8.77 -8.51 -12.04
N ALA A 538 9.92 -9.03 -12.50
CA ALA A 538 10.02 -9.84 -13.71
C ALA A 538 10.10 -11.35 -13.37
N ARG A 539 9.61 -12.18 -14.29
CA ARG A 539 9.87 -13.62 -14.34
C ARG A 539 10.71 -13.94 -15.55
N ILE A 540 11.86 -14.57 -15.37
CA ILE A 540 12.77 -14.97 -16.45
C ILE A 540 12.76 -16.48 -16.71
N ARG A 541 13.14 -16.86 -17.93
CA ARG A 541 13.37 -18.22 -18.41
C ARG A 541 14.73 -18.25 -19.10
N THR A 542 15.72 -18.94 -18.55
CA THR A 542 17.10 -18.84 -19.04
C THR A 542 17.86 -20.16 -18.94
N ARG A 543 19.03 -20.26 -19.59
CA ARG A 543 19.86 -21.46 -19.63
C ARG A 543 21.32 -21.08 -19.89
N GLY A 544 22.22 -21.51 -19.02
CA GLY A 544 23.63 -21.16 -19.10
C GLY A 544 24.51 -22.04 -18.20
N PRO A 545 25.82 -21.73 -18.10
CA PRO A 545 26.73 -22.45 -17.22
C PRO A 545 26.46 -22.13 -15.74
N LYS A 546 26.84 -23.07 -14.87
CA LYS A 546 26.72 -22.91 -13.40
C LYS A 546 27.48 -21.67 -12.94
N GLY A 547 26.81 -20.79 -12.20
CA GLY A 547 27.41 -19.55 -11.69
C GLY A 547 27.36 -18.36 -12.65
N ALA A 548 26.77 -18.48 -13.84
CA ALA A 548 26.39 -17.30 -14.61
C ALA A 548 25.33 -16.48 -13.86
N THR A 549 25.42 -15.16 -13.89
CA THR A 549 24.51 -14.25 -13.19
C THR A 549 23.77 -13.38 -14.21
N VAL A 550 22.44 -13.50 -14.23
CA VAL A 550 21.56 -12.57 -14.96
C VAL A 550 21.13 -11.45 -14.00
N SER A 551 21.32 -10.19 -14.38
CA SER A 551 20.86 -9.04 -13.60
C SER A 551 19.70 -8.33 -14.30
N LEU A 552 18.68 -7.94 -13.52
CA LEU A 552 17.44 -7.32 -13.96
C LEU A 552 17.28 -5.96 -13.26
N LYS A 553 17.61 -4.86 -13.93
CA LYS A 553 17.47 -3.48 -13.41
C LYS A 553 16.16 -2.88 -13.90
N TYR A 554 15.32 -2.39 -12.99
CA TYR A 554 13.97 -1.90 -13.28
C TYR A 554 13.88 -0.37 -13.26
N GLY A 555 12.92 0.21 -13.98
CA GLY A 555 12.59 1.63 -13.86
C GLY A 555 11.47 2.14 -14.76
N GLU A 556 11.00 3.36 -14.50
CA GLU A 556 9.89 4.03 -15.22
C GLU A 556 10.35 4.76 -16.49
N ARG A 557 11.66 4.92 -16.70
CA ARG A 557 12.26 5.74 -17.77
C ARG A 557 13.52 5.11 -18.36
N LEU A 558 13.85 5.56 -19.56
CA LEU A 558 15.14 5.31 -20.21
C LEU A 558 16.00 6.57 -20.21
N ASN A 559 17.32 6.38 -20.15
CA ASN A 559 18.31 7.40 -20.45
C ASN A 559 18.36 7.67 -21.97
N SER A 560 19.03 8.74 -22.38
CA SER A 560 19.19 9.11 -23.81
C SER A 560 19.97 8.08 -24.65
N ASP A 561 20.69 7.16 -24.03
CA ASP A 561 21.37 6.03 -24.68
C ASP A 561 20.53 4.73 -24.73
N GLY A 562 19.25 4.80 -24.32
CA GLY A 562 18.31 3.67 -24.30
C GLY A 562 18.46 2.72 -23.10
N THR A 563 19.41 2.95 -22.19
CA THR A 563 19.54 2.15 -20.95
C THR A 563 18.52 2.57 -19.89
N VAL A 564 18.21 1.71 -18.91
CA VAL A 564 17.17 2.00 -17.89
C VAL A 564 17.67 3.00 -16.85
N GLN A 565 16.88 4.04 -16.61
CA GLN A 565 17.10 5.03 -15.56
C GLN A 565 16.57 4.50 -14.22
N ALA A 566 17.46 4.34 -13.24
CA ALA A 566 17.08 4.02 -11.86
C ALA A 566 18.12 4.58 -10.88
N GLY A 567 17.64 5.15 -9.78
CA GLY A 567 18.42 5.80 -8.72
C GLY A 567 17.69 7.06 -8.20
N ASN A 568 17.90 7.41 -6.92
CA ASN A 568 17.29 8.59 -6.29
C ASN A 568 18.14 9.31 -5.23
N GLY A 569 19.34 8.80 -4.91
CA GLY A 569 20.19 9.34 -3.83
C GLY A 569 19.71 9.07 -2.40
N LEU A 570 18.45 8.62 -2.21
CA LEU A 570 17.87 8.26 -0.91
C LEU A 570 18.22 6.83 -0.48
N VAL A 571 18.50 5.94 -1.44
CA VAL A 571 18.89 4.54 -1.23
C VAL A 571 20.36 4.36 -1.61
N THR A 572 21.16 3.71 -0.75
CA THR A 572 22.59 3.49 -0.98
C THR A 572 22.88 2.22 -1.76
N GLY A 573 23.89 2.27 -2.64
CA GLY A 573 24.32 1.09 -3.40
C GLY A 573 23.29 0.65 -4.45
N ARG A 574 22.79 -0.59 -4.34
CA ARG A 574 21.89 -1.18 -5.34
C ARG A 574 20.47 -0.64 -5.19
N PHE A 575 19.84 -0.27 -6.31
CA PHE A 575 18.44 0.18 -6.33
C PHE A 575 17.70 -0.52 -7.46
N GLN A 576 16.50 -1.03 -7.14
CA GLN A 576 15.64 -1.82 -8.03
C GLN A 576 16.39 -2.72 -9.00
N THR A 577 17.20 -3.64 -8.47
CA THR A 577 17.94 -4.59 -9.30
C THR A 577 17.84 -5.99 -8.68
N ASP A 578 17.34 -6.94 -9.45
CA ASP A 578 17.37 -8.35 -9.10
C ASP A 578 18.57 -9.05 -9.77
N GLU A 579 19.01 -10.15 -9.16
CA GLU A 579 20.12 -10.97 -9.63
C GLU A 579 19.77 -12.45 -9.50
N TYR A 580 19.90 -13.22 -10.58
CA TYR A 580 19.71 -14.66 -10.59
C TYR A 580 21.00 -15.37 -10.99
N VAL A 581 21.58 -16.15 -10.07
CA VAL A 581 22.77 -16.98 -10.31
C VAL A 581 22.33 -18.39 -10.67
N LEU A 582 22.68 -18.84 -11.87
CA LEU A 582 22.24 -20.10 -12.45
C LEU A 582 22.84 -21.31 -11.73
N ALA A 583 22.01 -22.34 -11.53
CA ALA A 583 22.44 -23.64 -11.04
C ALA A 583 23.27 -24.39 -12.10
N GLY A 584 23.02 -24.10 -13.39
CA GLY A 584 23.75 -24.68 -14.52
C GLY A 584 23.34 -26.12 -14.82
N THR A 585 22.07 -26.44 -14.60
CA THR A 585 21.51 -27.80 -14.69
C THR A 585 21.48 -28.41 -16.09
N GLY A 586 21.72 -27.60 -17.13
CA GLY A 586 21.49 -28.00 -18.52
C GLY A 586 20.01 -28.04 -18.93
N ALA A 587 19.09 -27.70 -18.03
CA ALA A 587 17.67 -27.45 -18.33
C ALA A 587 17.42 -25.93 -18.53
N THR A 588 16.18 -25.55 -18.85
CA THR A 588 15.76 -24.15 -18.77
C THR A 588 15.34 -23.85 -17.34
N GLU A 589 16.06 -22.97 -16.69
CA GLU A 589 15.80 -22.50 -15.33
C GLU A 589 14.78 -21.35 -15.39
N THR A 590 13.86 -21.28 -14.42
CA THR A 590 12.78 -20.26 -14.39
C THR A 590 12.73 -19.65 -13.01
N TRP A 591 12.75 -18.32 -12.93
CA TRP A 591 12.86 -17.58 -11.68
C TRP A 591 12.01 -16.31 -11.67
N GLU A 592 11.46 -15.97 -10.51
CA GLU A 592 10.80 -14.70 -10.19
C GLU A 592 11.05 -14.36 -8.71
N ALA A 593 11.09 -13.07 -8.37
CA ALA A 593 11.37 -12.58 -7.02
C ALA A 593 10.26 -12.91 -6.00
N ARG A 594 10.57 -12.78 -4.71
CA ARG A 594 9.69 -13.21 -3.59
C ARG A 594 9.40 -12.14 -2.56
N TYR A 595 10.39 -11.30 -2.24
CA TYR A 595 10.35 -10.37 -1.09
C TYR A 595 10.46 -8.90 -1.48
N SER A 596 10.57 -8.57 -2.78
CA SER A 596 10.71 -7.20 -3.24
C SER A 596 9.95 -6.91 -4.55
N TYR A 597 9.12 -5.86 -4.52
CA TYR A 597 8.50 -5.28 -5.71
C TYR A 597 9.25 -4.02 -6.18
N LYS A 598 8.95 -3.56 -7.39
CA LYS A 598 9.58 -2.46 -8.15
C LYS A 598 8.48 -1.69 -8.87
N GLY A 599 8.67 -0.39 -9.14
CA GLY A 599 7.80 0.40 -10.01
C GLY A 599 8.48 0.57 -11.36
N PHE A 600 7.90 0.05 -12.44
CA PHE A 600 8.60 -0.02 -13.73
C PHE A 600 7.70 -0.14 -14.96
N GLN A 601 8.12 0.52 -16.04
CA GLN A 601 7.73 0.15 -17.40
C GLN A 601 8.86 -0.58 -18.14
N TYR A 602 10.10 -0.45 -17.69
CA TYR A 602 11.27 -1.00 -18.36
C TYR A 602 12.08 -1.93 -17.46
N VAL A 603 12.59 -3.03 -18.03
CA VAL A 603 13.51 -3.96 -17.39
C VAL A 603 14.75 -4.10 -18.26
N GLN A 604 15.89 -3.62 -17.78
CA GLN A 604 17.20 -3.84 -18.40
C GLN A 604 17.77 -5.16 -17.91
N VAL A 605 18.20 -6.00 -18.85
CA VAL A 605 18.77 -7.31 -18.60
C VAL A 605 20.23 -7.32 -19.05
N THR A 606 21.13 -7.75 -18.16
CA THR A 606 22.56 -7.94 -18.44
C THR A 606 23.03 -9.29 -17.93
N GLY A 607 24.19 -9.76 -18.44
CA GLY A 607 24.73 -11.08 -18.08
C GLY A 607 23.96 -12.27 -18.65
N TRP A 608 23.12 -12.04 -19.67
CA TRP A 608 22.31 -13.10 -20.28
C TRP A 608 23.20 -14.16 -20.97
N PRO A 609 23.02 -15.47 -20.68
CA PRO A 609 23.83 -16.53 -21.26
C PRO A 609 23.33 -16.97 -22.64
N GLY A 610 24.26 -17.10 -23.59
CA GLY A 610 23.98 -17.66 -24.92
C GLY A 610 23.46 -16.61 -25.91
N GLU A 611 22.42 -16.98 -26.67
CA GLU A 611 21.78 -16.09 -27.65
C GLU A 611 21.03 -14.93 -26.97
N PRO A 612 20.87 -13.77 -27.63
CA PRO A 612 20.11 -12.64 -27.10
C PRO A 612 18.67 -13.03 -26.71
N PRO A 613 18.15 -12.52 -25.58
CA PRO A 613 16.83 -12.90 -25.08
C PRO A 613 15.69 -12.27 -25.89
N THR A 614 14.57 -12.98 -25.95
CA THR A 614 13.36 -12.59 -26.68
C THR A 614 12.22 -12.22 -25.73
N ALA A 615 11.13 -11.64 -26.26
CA ALA A 615 9.95 -11.31 -25.46
C ALA A 615 9.24 -12.53 -24.81
N ASP A 616 9.58 -13.76 -25.21
CA ASP A 616 9.09 -14.98 -24.56
C ASP A 616 9.87 -15.35 -23.29
N ASP A 617 11.13 -14.91 -23.18
CA ASP A 617 12.06 -15.28 -22.11
C ASP A 617 11.86 -14.47 -20.81
N LEU A 618 11.09 -13.38 -20.87
CA LEU A 618 10.77 -12.51 -19.74
C LEU A 618 9.29 -12.12 -19.72
N ASP A 619 8.62 -12.27 -18.56
CA ASP A 619 7.31 -11.67 -18.30
C ASP A 619 7.41 -10.57 -17.23
N GLY A 620 6.63 -9.51 -17.38
CA GLY A 620 6.24 -8.67 -16.24
C GLY A 620 5.24 -9.40 -15.34
N ARG A 621 5.38 -9.21 -14.04
CA ARG A 621 4.55 -9.81 -12.99
C ARG A 621 4.01 -8.65 -12.18
N GLU A 622 2.76 -8.28 -12.45
CA GLU A 622 2.11 -7.20 -11.72
C GLU A 622 1.65 -7.70 -10.37
N VAL A 623 1.92 -6.93 -9.31
CA VAL A 623 1.71 -7.29 -7.92
C VAL A 623 1.05 -6.11 -7.21
N HIS A 624 -0.07 -6.38 -6.52
CA HIS A 624 -0.77 -5.43 -5.67
C HIS A 624 -1.78 -6.16 -4.77
N SER A 625 -2.45 -5.41 -3.89
CA SER A 625 -3.57 -5.91 -3.07
C SER A 625 -4.74 -6.34 -3.95
N ASP A 626 -5.46 -7.42 -3.61
CA ASP A 626 -6.54 -8.03 -4.42
C ASP A 626 -7.83 -7.17 -4.46
N LEU A 627 -7.72 -5.94 -5.01
CA LEU A 627 -8.76 -4.91 -4.99
C LEU A 627 -9.95 -5.27 -5.89
N ARG A 628 -11.14 -5.27 -5.31
CA ARG A 628 -12.40 -5.45 -6.03
C ARG A 628 -12.77 -4.17 -6.79
N SER A 629 -12.30 -4.07 -8.03
CA SER A 629 -12.71 -3.07 -9.03
C SER A 629 -14.21 -3.18 -9.34
N ASN A 630 -15.01 -2.23 -8.85
CA ASN A 630 -16.49 -2.29 -8.83
C ASN A 630 -17.21 -0.99 -9.24
N GLY A 631 -16.52 0.12 -9.40
CA GLY A 631 -17.00 1.32 -10.10
C GLY A 631 -16.32 1.53 -11.47
N SER A 632 -16.94 2.29 -12.37
CA SER A 632 -16.52 2.42 -13.77
C SER A 632 -16.80 3.80 -14.36
N PHE A 633 -15.97 4.27 -15.29
CA PHE A 633 -16.26 5.42 -16.14
C PHE A 633 -15.93 5.15 -17.61
N ARG A 634 -16.71 5.75 -18.52
CA ARG A 634 -16.46 5.92 -19.97
C ARG A 634 -17.17 7.17 -20.49
N SER A 635 -16.67 7.72 -21.58
CA SER A 635 -17.14 8.95 -22.22
C SER A 635 -17.12 8.86 -23.75
N SER A 636 -17.35 9.98 -24.43
CA SER A 636 -17.07 10.15 -25.87
C SER A 636 -15.75 10.90 -26.15
N ASN A 637 -14.91 11.14 -25.15
CA ASN A 637 -13.60 11.75 -25.32
C ASN A 637 -12.52 10.70 -25.01
N ASP A 638 -11.76 10.30 -26.03
CA ASP A 638 -10.73 9.26 -25.93
C ASP A 638 -9.62 9.62 -24.92
N LEU A 639 -9.35 10.92 -24.68
CA LEU A 639 -8.45 11.35 -23.62
C LEU A 639 -9.04 11.02 -22.25
N PHE A 640 -10.33 11.22 -22.00
CA PHE A 640 -10.93 10.95 -20.69
C PHE A 640 -11.00 9.44 -20.40
N ASP A 641 -11.28 8.59 -21.39
CA ASP A 641 -11.15 7.14 -21.26
C ASP A 641 -9.69 6.69 -21.05
N THR A 642 -8.72 7.42 -21.62
CA THR A 642 -7.29 7.21 -21.34
C THR A 642 -6.93 7.63 -19.91
N LEU A 643 -7.40 8.78 -19.44
CA LEU A 643 -7.15 9.29 -18.09
C LEU A 643 -7.76 8.39 -17.01
N GLU A 644 -8.96 7.84 -17.22
CA GLU A 644 -9.53 6.79 -16.36
C GLU A 644 -8.63 5.55 -16.35
N THR A 645 -8.15 5.11 -17.51
CA THR A 645 -7.29 3.91 -17.61
C THR A 645 -5.99 4.07 -16.83
N ILE A 646 -5.27 5.18 -16.99
CA ILE A 646 -4.02 5.42 -16.26
C ILE A 646 -4.25 5.68 -14.76
N THR A 647 -5.37 6.31 -14.40
CA THR A 647 -5.75 6.54 -12.99
C THR A 647 -5.96 5.21 -12.27
N ARG A 648 -6.70 4.27 -12.88
CA ARG A 648 -6.89 2.92 -12.30
C ARG A 648 -5.58 2.15 -12.17
N GLN A 649 -4.66 2.30 -13.13
CA GLN A 649 -3.36 1.65 -13.10
C GLN A 649 -2.50 2.18 -11.94
N THR A 650 -2.41 3.50 -11.78
CA THR A 650 -1.66 4.12 -10.66
C THR A 650 -2.23 3.78 -9.29
N VAL A 651 -3.56 3.69 -9.16
CA VAL A 651 -4.19 3.21 -7.91
C VAL A 651 -3.74 1.80 -7.58
N VAL A 652 -3.91 0.82 -8.49
CA VAL A 652 -3.54 -0.57 -8.15
C VAL A 652 -2.05 -0.72 -7.90
N ASN A 653 -1.19 -0.04 -8.67
CA ASN A 653 0.26 -0.04 -8.47
C ASN A 653 0.66 0.43 -7.05
N ASN A 654 -0.12 1.34 -6.46
CA ASN A 654 0.15 1.91 -5.13
C ASN A 654 -0.55 1.19 -3.95
N TRP A 655 -1.33 0.13 -4.16
CA TRP A 655 -1.94 -0.60 -3.04
C TRP A 655 -1.16 -1.85 -2.63
N HIS A 656 -0.26 -1.70 -1.65
CA HIS A 656 0.58 -2.78 -1.11
C HIS A 656 0.32 -3.04 0.39
N GLY A 657 -0.95 -3.31 0.75
CA GLY A 657 -1.40 -3.41 2.15
C GLY A 657 -1.50 -2.07 2.90
N ILE A 658 -1.07 -0.99 2.24
CA ILE A 658 -1.20 0.44 2.57
C ILE A 658 -1.32 1.21 1.23
N PRO A 659 -1.90 2.42 1.20
CA PRO A 659 -1.87 3.29 0.03
C PRO A 659 -0.50 3.98 -0.06
N THR A 660 0.37 3.53 -0.96
CA THR A 660 1.69 4.15 -1.15
C THR A 660 1.65 5.39 -2.02
N ASP A 661 2.67 6.22 -1.89
CA ASP A 661 2.91 7.39 -2.73
C ASP A 661 3.40 7.02 -4.13
N THR A 662 4.45 6.19 -4.21
CA THR A 662 4.98 5.63 -5.46
C THR A 662 5.54 4.22 -5.23
N PRO A 663 5.31 3.26 -6.15
CA PRO A 663 5.93 1.93 -6.06
C PRO A 663 7.44 1.95 -6.34
N MET A 664 7.97 3.06 -6.85
CA MET A 664 9.36 3.20 -7.28
C MET A 664 10.30 3.60 -6.13
N TYR A 665 10.10 4.78 -5.56
CA TYR A 665 11.16 5.49 -4.81
C TYR A 665 11.07 5.42 -3.29
N GLU A 666 9.86 5.51 -2.72
CA GLU A 666 9.67 5.69 -1.28
C GLU A 666 8.75 4.64 -0.68
N LYS A 667 7.68 4.23 -1.39
CA LYS A 667 6.82 3.08 -1.04
C LYS A 667 6.10 3.26 0.30
N ASN A 668 5.75 4.50 0.61
CA ASN A 668 5.34 4.93 1.94
C ASN A 668 3.88 5.37 1.94
N GLY A 669 3.18 5.11 3.05
CA GLY A 669 1.82 5.60 3.25
C GLY A 669 1.79 7.08 3.58
N TRP A 670 2.17 7.94 2.63
CA TRP A 670 2.07 9.39 2.78
C TRP A 670 0.60 9.81 2.92
N THR A 671 0.31 10.62 3.94
CA THR A 671 -1.07 10.80 4.40
C THR A 671 -1.88 11.82 3.59
N GLY A 672 -1.25 12.88 3.07
CA GLY A 672 -1.86 13.85 2.18
C GLY A 672 -2.26 13.25 0.84
N ASP A 673 -1.38 12.43 0.28
CA ASP A 673 -1.56 11.68 -0.96
C ASP A 673 -2.87 10.87 -0.93
N ALA A 674 -3.03 10.06 0.13
CA ALA A 674 -4.20 9.22 0.33
C ALA A 674 -5.50 10.02 0.60
N GLN A 675 -5.45 11.15 1.32
CA GLN A 675 -6.66 11.94 1.59
C GLN A 675 -7.14 12.70 0.35
N LEU A 676 -6.21 13.22 -0.48
CA LEU A 676 -6.54 13.89 -1.73
C LEU A 676 -7.20 12.93 -2.75
N MET A 677 -6.94 11.62 -2.68
CA MET A 677 -7.46 10.63 -3.64
C MET A 677 -8.65 9.79 -3.14
N ALA A 678 -9.02 9.88 -1.86
CA ALA A 678 -9.91 8.92 -1.19
C ALA A 678 -11.26 8.70 -1.89
N GLU A 679 -11.93 9.77 -2.31
CA GLU A 679 -13.22 9.74 -3.01
C GLU A 679 -13.11 9.14 -4.41
N MET A 680 -12.04 9.50 -5.15
CA MET A 680 -11.72 8.97 -6.47
C MET A 680 -11.50 7.45 -6.43
N GLU A 681 -10.79 6.96 -5.41
CA GLU A 681 -10.56 5.52 -5.23
C GLU A 681 -11.82 4.76 -4.82
N MET A 682 -12.55 5.25 -3.81
CA MET A 682 -13.79 4.62 -3.34
C MET A 682 -14.89 4.65 -4.39
N GLY A 683 -14.84 5.58 -5.36
CA GLY A 683 -15.66 5.57 -6.56
C GLY A 683 -15.34 4.46 -7.57
N ARG A 684 -14.23 3.72 -7.39
CA ARG A 684 -13.69 2.73 -8.35
C ARG A 684 -13.45 1.35 -7.77
N PHE A 685 -13.06 1.27 -6.51
CA PHE A 685 -12.63 0.06 -5.80
C PHE A 685 -13.29 -0.06 -4.42
N ASP A 686 -13.41 -1.31 -3.94
CA ASP A 686 -13.83 -1.62 -2.58
C ASP A 686 -12.64 -1.49 -1.61
N LEU A 687 -12.57 -0.40 -0.83
CA LEU A 687 -11.48 -0.14 0.12
C LEU A 687 -11.89 -0.26 1.60
N ARG A 688 -13.09 -0.78 1.87
CA ARG A 688 -13.69 -0.86 3.23
C ARG A 688 -12.74 -1.49 4.26
N ARG A 689 -12.07 -2.59 3.91
CA ARG A 689 -11.21 -3.37 4.82
C ARG A 689 -9.80 -2.79 4.89
N LEU A 690 -9.19 -2.45 3.76
CA LEU A 690 -7.87 -1.81 3.69
C LEU A 690 -7.82 -0.45 4.43
N PHE A 691 -8.77 0.46 4.22
CA PHE A 691 -8.79 1.72 4.99
C PHE A 691 -9.10 1.49 6.48
N ALA A 692 -9.93 0.53 6.86
CA ALA A 692 -10.15 0.20 8.28
C ALA A 692 -8.86 -0.30 8.96
N LYS A 693 -8.04 -1.09 8.25
CA LYS A 693 -6.70 -1.50 8.70
C LYS A 693 -5.74 -0.31 8.74
N TRP A 694 -5.70 0.54 7.71
CA TRP A 694 -4.78 1.68 7.67
C TRP A 694 -5.13 2.78 8.68
N MET A 695 -6.40 2.95 9.03
CA MET A 695 -6.82 3.78 10.17
C MET A 695 -6.40 3.16 11.52
N THR A 696 -6.15 1.86 11.59
CA THR A 696 -5.49 1.23 12.74
C THR A 696 -3.99 1.52 12.76
N ASP A 697 -3.32 1.52 11.60
CA ASP A 697 -1.94 2.00 11.46
C ASP A 697 -1.78 3.47 11.90
N HIS A 698 -2.79 4.33 11.66
CA HIS A 698 -2.81 5.71 12.15
C HIS A 698 -2.80 5.79 13.68
N ARG A 699 -3.67 5.02 14.36
CA ARG A 699 -3.73 4.98 15.84
C ARG A 699 -2.44 4.39 16.44
N ASP A 700 -1.87 3.39 15.79
CA ASP A 700 -0.60 2.77 16.20
C ASP A 700 0.61 3.73 16.04
N SER A 701 0.55 4.64 15.06
CA SER A 701 1.59 5.64 14.76
C SER A 701 1.35 7.01 15.41
N GLN A 702 0.26 7.19 16.18
CA GLN A 702 -0.08 8.47 16.79
C GLN A 702 0.93 8.87 17.88
N GLY A 703 1.36 10.14 17.85
CA GLY A 703 2.23 10.75 18.85
C GLY A 703 1.57 10.91 20.22
N SER A 704 2.40 11.00 21.27
CA SER A 704 1.93 11.24 22.65
C SER A 704 1.33 12.64 22.87
N ASP A 705 1.51 13.55 21.91
CA ASP A 705 0.85 14.87 21.82
C ASP A 705 -0.47 14.83 21.02
N GLY A 706 -0.86 13.66 20.51
CA GLY A 706 -2.02 13.43 19.66
C GLY A 706 -1.76 13.59 18.16
N VAL A 707 -0.59 14.04 17.71
CA VAL A 707 -0.36 14.29 16.27
C VAL A 707 -0.15 13.00 15.49
N ILE A 708 -0.68 12.97 14.26
CA ILE A 708 -0.49 11.90 13.29
C ILE A 708 0.71 12.25 12.38
N PRO A 709 1.65 11.32 12.12
CA PRO A 709 2.78 11.58 11.25
C PRO A 709 2.40 11.76 9.77
N GLY A 710 3.27 12.40 8.99
CA GLY A 710 3.07 12.58 7.55
C GLY A 710 3.13 11.27 6.72
N ILE A 711 3.67 10.21 7.31
CA ILE A 711 3.76 8.86 6.74
C ILE A 711 3.24 7.86 7.77
N VAL A 712 2.37 6.94 7.36
CA VAL A 712 1.75 5.91 8.21
C VAL A 712 1.80 4.53 7.51
N PRO A 713 2.28 3.43 8.16
CA PRO A 713 2.98 3.38 9.44
C PRO A 713 4.23 4.27 9.49
N ASP A 714 4.72 4.59 10.70
CA ASP A 714 5.93 5.39 10.91
C ASP A 714 6.98 4.65 11.77
N ASN A 715 8.26 4.97 11.61
CA ASN A 715 9.37 4.35 12.35
C ASN A 715 9.73 5.04 13.68
N GLY A 716 8.86 5.92 14.20
CA GLY A 716 9.08 6.69 15.43
C GLY A 716 9.62 8.10 15.21
N TRP A 717 9.89 8.52 13.97
CA TRP A 717 10.32 9.89 13.63
C TRP A 717 9.38 10.60 12.64
N GLY A 718 8.22 10.03 12.29
CA GLY A 718 7.27 10.64 11.36
C GLY A 718 6.68 11.98 11.84
N LEU A 719 6.91 12.31 13.11
CA LEU A 719 6.59 13.58 13.77
C LEU A 719 7.70 14.65 13.65
N GLY A 720 8.74 14.40 12.83
CA GLY A 720 9.86 15.31 12.59
C GLY A 720 9.51 16.51 11.70
N SER A 721 10.37 16.88 10.75
CA SER A 721 10.22 18.08 9.90
C SER A 721 8.92 18.18 9.09
N TYR A 722 8.16 17.08 8.98
CA TYR A 722 6.88 17.00 8.28
C TYR A 722 5.67 16.77 9.21
N GLY A 723 5.89 16.62 10.53
CA GLY A 723 4.86 16.41 11.56
C GLY A 723 4.05 17.66 11.95
N GLN A 724 4.04 18.68 11.09
CA GLN A 724 3.24 19.89 11.24
C GLN A 724 2.52 20.21 9.93
N ALA A 725 1.84 19.24 9.32
CA ALA A 725 1.13 19.42 8.06
C ALA A 725 -0.36 19.05 8.17
N PRO A 726 -1.25 19.96 8.60
CA PRO A 726 -2.70 19.74 8.60
C PRO A 726 -3.30 19.16 7.30
N PRO A 727 -2.82 19.50 6.08
CA PRO A 727 -3.31 18.87 4.85
C PRO A 727 -2.91 17.39 4.69
N TRP A 728 -1.87 16.94 5.38
CA TRP A 728 -1.48 15.53 5.49
C TRP A 728 -2.21 14.85 6.65
N HIS A 729 -2.29 15.50 7.82
CA HIS A 729 -3.05 15.00 8.98
C HIS A 729 -4.55 14.77 8.67
N ALA A 730 -5.09 15.43 7.64
CA ALA A 730 -6.47 15.29 7.18
C ALA A 730 -6.85 13.86 6.74
N SER A 731 -5.90 12.97 6.44
CA SER A 731 -6.16 11.53 6.26
C SER A 731 -6.96 10.92 7.41
N PHE A 732 -6.68 11.36 8.63
CA PHE A 732 -7.28 10.81 9.84
C PHE A 732 -8.68 11.37 10.13
N THR A 733 -9.14 12.35 9.35
CA THR A 733 -10.48 12.93 9.45
C THR A 733 -11.30 12.64 8.20
N GLU A 734 -10.78 12.95 7.02
CA GLU A 734 -11.49 12.83 5.74
C GLU A 734 -11.76 11.38 5.36
N ILE A 735 -10.77 10.46 5.47
CA ILE A 735 -10.97 9.07 5.04
C ILE A 735 -12.04 8.36 5.89
N PRO A 736 -12.03 8.40 7.24
CA PRO A 736 -13.13 7.88 8.05
C PRO A 736 -14.48 8.53 7.75
N TRP A 737 -14.50 9.83 7.46
CA TRP A 737 -15.72 10.56 7.11
C TRP A 737 -16.28 10.12 5.74
N GLN A 738 -15.44 10.02 4.71
CA GLN A 738 -15.82 9.53 3.39
C GLN A 738 -16.21 8.05 3.43
N MET A 739 -15.58 7.22 4.27
CA MET A 739 -16.03 5.84 4.52
C MET A 739 -17.43 5.79 5.13
N TYR A 740 -17.76 6.68 6.08
CA TYR A 740 -19.12 6.82 6.59
C TYR A 740 -20.10 7.31 5.50
N GLN A 741 -19.74 8.35 4.76
CA GLN A 741 -20.58 8.92 3.70
C GLN A 741 -20.85 7.93 2.55
N ARG A 742 -19.85 7.15 2.13
CA ARG A 742 -19.92 6.24 0.96
C ARG A 742 -20.31 4.81 1.32
N TYR A 743 -19.89 4.30 2.47
CA TYR A 743 -20.17 2.91 2.89
C TYR A 743 -21.14 2.80 4.07
N GLY A 744 -21.51 3.91 4.72
CA GLY A 744 -22.39 3.91 5.89
C GLY A 744 -21.73 3.36 7.15
N ASP A 745 -20.40 3.20 7.15
CA ASP A 745 -19.65 2.62 8.27
C ASP A 745 -19.53 3.62 9.42
N ARG A 746 -20.27 3.38 10.50
CA ARG A 746 -20.21 4.16 11.74
C ARG A 746 -19.17 3.62 12.74
N ASP A 747 -18.65 2.42 12.54
CA ASP A 747 -17.65 1.82 13.41
C ASP A 747 -16.27 2.41 13.14
N VAL A 748 -15.92 2.70 11.88
CA VAL A 748 -14.65 3.40 11.57
C VAL A 748 -14.63 4.79 12.20
N LEU A 749 -15.77 5.47 12.33
CA LEU A 749 -15.88 6.69 13.12
C LEU A 749 -15.69 6.42 14.62
N ALA A 750 -16.47 5.50 15.19
CA ALA A 750 -16.43 5.20 16.62
C ALA A 750 -15.05 4.71 17.12
N ALA A 751 -14.34 3.92 16.30
CA ALA A 751 -13.03 3.36 16.62
C ALA A 751 -11.90 4.39 16.55
N ASN A 752 -12.02 5.44 15.72
CA ASN A 752 -11.01 6.49 15.57
C ASN A 752 -11.31 7.74 16.40
N TYR A 753 -12.56 8.01 16.75
CA TYR A 753 -12.97 9.24 17.43
C TYR A 753 -12.16 9.60 18.70
N PRO A 754 -11.82 8.68 19.63
CA PRO A 754 -11.00 9.03 20.79
C PRO A 754 -9.62 9.58 20.40
N ALA A 755 -9.03 9.06 19.33
CA ALA A 755 -7.74 9.46 18.80
C ALA A 755 -7.84 10.74 17.94
N MET A 756 -8.90 10.90 17.13
CA MET A 756 -9.22 12.16 16.42
C MET A 756 -9.38 13.33 17.40
N ARG A 757 -10.08 13.08 18.52
CA ARG A 757 -10.29 14.06 19.58
C ARG A 757 -8.98 14.44 20.27
N ALA A 758 -8.11 13.48 20.54
CA ALA A 758 -6.77 13.73 21.09
C ALA A 758 -5.91 14.55 20.11
N TYR A 759 -5.96 14.23 18.81
CA TYR A 759 -5.32 15.02 17.75
C TYR A 759 -5.79 16.47 17.76
N LEU A 760 -7.10 16.72 17.71
CA LEU A 760 -7.63 18.08 17.59
C LEU A 760 -7.44 18.88 18.89
N ASP A 761 -7.61 18.27 20.06
CA ASP A 761 -7.34 18.91 21.36
C ASP A 761 -5.84 19.18 21.58
N GLY A 762 -4.94 18.43 20.93
CA GLY A 762 -3.52 18.75 20.85
C GLY A 762 -3.25 19.89 19.87
N TRP A 763 -3.82 19.81 18.67
CA TRP A 763 -3.54 20.71 17.55
C TRP A 763 -4.08 22.13 17.73
N LEU A 764 -5.28 22.31 18.29
CA LEU A 764 -5.89 23.63 18.53
C LEU A 764 -5.06 24.53 19.47
N LYS A 765 -4.09 23.96 20.21
CA LYS A 765 -3.14 24.69 21.06
C LYS A 765 -1.97 25.32 20.26
N ARG A 766 -1.88 25.08 18.95
CA ARG A 766 -0.79 25.52 18.06
C ARG A 766 -1.11 26.78 17.23
N ALA A 767 -2.19 27.47 17.55
CA ALA A 767 -2.50 28.76 16.95
C ALA A 767 -1.46 29.82 17.36
N ASP A 768 -1.07 30.69 16.43
CA ASP A 768 -0.24 31.86 16.71
C ASP A 768 -1.06 33.05 17.26
N GLY A 769 -0.39 34.18 17.51
CA GLY A 769 -1.02 35.41 18.00
C GLY A 769 -1.97 36.11 17.01
N GLU A 770 -1.98 35.73 15.72
CA GLU A 770 -2.98 36.17 14.74
C GLU A 770 -4.19 35.20 14.69
N GLY A 771 -4.11 34.05 15.37
CA GLY A 771 -5.12 32.98 15.36
C GLY A 771 -4.90 31.93 14.27
N LEU A 772 -3.72 31.89 13.66
CA LEU A 772 -3.39 31.07 12.49
C LEU A 772 -2.58 29.83 12.87
N TYR A 773 -2.72 28.74 12.10
CA TYR A 773 -2.05 27.47 12.35
C TYR A 773 -0.96 27.19 11.30
N PRO A 774 0.24 26.70 11.70
CA PRO A 774 1.34 26.45 10.78
C PRO A 774 1.08 25.26 9.84
N SER A 775 1.78 25.22 8.70
CA SER A 775 1.94 24.02 7.87
C SER A 775 3.37 23.89 7.32
N SER A 776 3.92 22.68 7.35
CA SER A 776 5.22 22.30 6.75
C SER A 776 5.11 21.72 5.34
N LEU A 777 3.91 21.30 4.93
CA LEU A 777 3.60 20.86 3.56
C LEU A 777 2.34 21.59 3.07
N ASN A 778 2.43 22.15 1.87
CA ASN A 778 1.48 23.09 1.28
C ASN A 778 1.03 22.57 -0.10
N ASP A 779 0.77 23.46 -1.06
CA ASP A 779 0.43 23.12 -2.44
C ASP A 779 1.62 22.52 -3.23
N TYR A 780 2.04 21.33 -2.81
CA TYR A 780 3.27 20.67 -3.22
C TYR A 780 3.29 20.39 -4.73
N LEU A 781 4.43 20.69 -5.37
CA LEU A 781 4.71 20.43 -6.80
C LEU A 781 3.74 21.09 -7.80
N ALA A 782 3.29 22.31 -7.48
CA ALA A 782 2.68 23.22 -8.44
C ALA A 782 3.60 23.49 -9.65
N PRO A 783 3.06 23.80 -10.86
CA PRO A 783 3.84 24.04 -12.07
C PRO A 783 4.98 25.06 -11.85
N GLY A 784 6.21 24.65 -12.19
CA GLY A 784 7.42 25.47 -12.00
C GLY A 784 8.07 25.38 -10.61
N TYR A 785 7.52 24.64 -9.66
CA TYR A 785 8.08 24.46 -8.31
C TYR A 785 8.54 23.01 -8.09
N ASN A 786 9.73 22.84 -7.49
CA ASN A 786 10.27 21.54 -7.09
C ASN A 786 10.20 21.38 -5.55
N GLY A 787 9.00 21.49 -5.00
CA GLY A 787 8.71 21.41 -3.56
C GLY A 787 7.41 22.15 -3.20
N ASN A 788 7.36 22.71 -2.00
CA ASN A 788 6.30 23.64 -1.57
C ASN A 788 6.32 24.95 -2.38
N THR A 789 5.18 25.62 -2.44
CA THR A 789 5.02 26.99 -2.96
C THR A 789 5.49 28.06 -1.95
N PRO A 790 5.76 29.30 -2.41
CA PRO A 790 6.20 30.41 -1.55
C PRO A 790 5.06 31.09 -0.74
N GLU A 791 3.83 30.62 -0.89
CA GLU A 791 2.69 31.04 -0.08
C GLU A 791 2.95 30.80 1.42
N ASP A 792 2.54 31.73 2.29
CA ASP A 792 2.62 31.57 3.75
C ASP A 792 1.92 30.26 4.15
N GLY A 793 2.68 29.31 4.71
CA GLY A 793 2.19 27.99 5.10
C GLY A 793 1.04 28.04 6.11
N ARG A 794 0.86 29.19 6.82
CA ARG A 794 -0.28 29.41 7.69
C ARG A 794 -1.62 29.53 6.96
N LEU A 795 -1.63 29.84 5.67
CA LEU A 795 -2.83 29.79 4.83
C LEU A 795 -3.34 28.34 4.76
N HIS A 796 -2.48 27.43 4.30
CA HIS A 796 -2.75 26.00 4.18
C HIS A 796 -3.06 25.35 5.55
N GLY A 797 -2.25 25.65 6.56
CA GLY A 797 -2.40 25.11 7.91
C GLY A 797 -3.71 25.53 8.57
N THR A 798 -4.09 26.80 8.47
CA THR A 798 -5.36 27.31 9.02
C THR A 798 -6.57 26.75 8.25
N ALA A 799 -6.50 26.69 6.92
CA ALA A 799 -7.58 26.17 6.08
C ALA A 799 -7.92 24.71 6.38
N TYR A 800 -6.90 23.84 6.49
CA TYR A 800 -7.12 22.45 6.86
C TYR A 800 -7.39 22.25 8.35
N THR A 801 -6.89 23.11 9.25
CA THR A 801 -7.31 23.08 10.67
C THR A 801 -8.81 23.38 10.81
N TYR A 802 -9.34 24.33 10.03
CA TYR A 802 -10.78 24.59 9.93
C TYR A 802 -11.55 23.36 9.43
N SER A 803 -11.10 22.73 8.33
CA SER A 803 -11.77 21.56 7.75
C SER A 803 -11.80 20.38 8.73
N ASN A 804 -10.63 20.01 9.27
CA ASN A 804 -10.49 18.91 10.22
C ASN A 804 -11.32 19.14 11.50
N ALA A 805 -11.48 20.40 11.94
CA ALA A 805 -12.34 20.75 13.07
C ALA A 805 -13.85 20.60 12.77
N LEU A 806 -14.31 20.94 11.56
CA LEU A 806 -15.69 20.68 11.16
C LEU A 806 -15.97 19.18 11.00
N ILE A 807 -15.08 18.42 10.35
CA ILE A 807 -15.24 16.98 10.15
C ILE A 807 -15.31 16.27 11.51
N ILE A 808 -14.42 16.60 12.46
CA ILE A 808 -14.45 16.01 13.81
C ILE A 808 -15.70 16.45 14.59
N ALA A 809 -16.26 17.64 14.34
CA ALA A 809 -17.54 18.05 14.92
C ALA A 809 -18.74 17.25 14.37
N ASP A 810 -18.77 17.00 13.06
CA ASP A 810 -19.83 16.22 12.41
C ASP A 810 -19.75 14.74 12.81
N VAL A 811 -18.53 14.19 12.94
CA VAL A 811 -18.27 12.87 13.54
C VAL A 811 -18.73 12.83 15.00
N ALA A 812 -18.44 13.87 15.80
CA ALA A 812 -18.90 13.97 17.17
C ALA A 812 -20.44 13.95 17.25
N GLU A 813 -21.14 14.66 16.37
CA GLU A 813 -22.62 14.66 16.31
C GLU A 813 -23.18 13.29 15.91
N VAL A 814 -22.63 12.63 14.88
CA VAL A 814 -23.01 11.26 14.45
C VAL A 814 -22.78 10.22 15.57
N LEU A 815 -21.83 10.47 16.47
CA LEU A 815 -21.55 9.61 17.62
C LEU A 815 -22.34 9.98 18.89
N GLY A 816 -22.94 11.17 18.97
CA GLY A 816 -23.75 11.65 20.09
C GLY A 816 -23.01 12.58 21.08
N HIS A 817 -21.83 13.06 20.72
CA HIS A 817 -20.98 13.94 21.54
C HIS A 817 -21.21 15.42 21.24
N GLY A 818 -22.43 15.91 21.52
CA GLY A 818 -22.89 17.25 21.15
C GLY A 818 -22.02 18.42 21.69
N ASP A 819 -21.50 18.29 22.91
CA ASP A 819 -20.64 19.34 23.50
C ASP A 819 -19.30 19.47 22.76
N ASP A 820 -18.70 18.34 22.36
CA ASP A 820 -17.49 18.31 21.53
C ASP A 820 -17.78 18.86 20.12
N ALA A 821 -18.94 18.54 19.53
CA ALA A 821 -19.37 19.09 18.24
C ALA A 821 -19.52 20.63 18.27
N ALA A 822 -20.15 21.16 19.33
CA ALA A 822 -20.29 22.62 19.52
C ALA A 822 -18.92 23.30 19.70
N ARG A 823 -18.06 22.73 20.56
CA ARG A 823 -16.70 23.19 20.85
C ARG A 823 -15.83 23.27 19.59
N TYR A 824 -15.91 22.29 18.71
CA TYR A 824 -15.11 22.25 17.49
C TYR A 824 -15.66 23.13 16.36
N ARG A 825 -16.98 23.29 16.23
CA ARG A 825 -17.57 24.29 15.33
C ARG A 825 -17.22 25.73 15.74
N GLU A 826 -17.16 26.01 17.04
CA GLU A 826 -16.69 27.30 17.57
C GLU A 826 -15.19 27.53 17.30
N ALA A 827 -14.36 26.48 17.39
CA ALA A 827 -12.95 26.55 17.01
C ALA A 827 -12.75 26.79 15.50
N ALA A 828 -13.55 26.13 14.64
CA ALA A 828 -13.57 26.37 13.21
C ALA A 828 -13.98 27.82 12.89
N ALA A 829 -15.04 28.35 13.50
CA ALA A 829 -15.46 29.74 13.31
C ALA A 829 -14.32 30.74 13.56
N ARG A 830 -13.60 30.60 14.69
CA ARG A 830 -12.42 31.43 14.99
C ARG A 830 -11.30 31.31 13.94
N ALA A 831 -11.02 30.09 13.46
CA ALA A 831 -10.02 29.86 12.42
C ALA A 831 -10.41 30.51 11.08
N LYS A 832 -11.69 30.49 10.72
CA LYS A 832 -12.23 31.14 9.50
C LYS A 832 -12.14 32.67 9.58
N ASP A 833 -12.45 33.26 10.72
CA ASP A 833 -12.32 34.70 10.93
C ASP A 833 -10.86 35.15 10.85
N ALA A 834 -9.95 34.40 11.48
CA ALA A 834 -8.51 34.63 11.40
C ALA A 834 -7.98 34.50 9.96
N PHE A 835 -8.35 33.43 9.24
CA PHE A 835 -7.98 33.17 7.85
C PHE A 835 -8.42 34.30 6.91
N ASN A 836 -9.70 34.71 6.96
CA ASN A 836 -10.22 35.75 6.08
C ASN A 836 -9.56 37.11 6.38
N LYS A 837 -9.41 37.48 7.66
CA LYS A 837 -8.68 38.68 8.08
C LYS A 837 -7.24 38.67 7.56
N ALA A 838 -6.54 37.54 7.69
CA ALA A 838 -5.15 37.39 7.29
C ALA A 838 -4.95 37.48 5.77
N PHE A 839 -5.78 36.82 4.95
CA PHE A 839 -5.45 36.54 3.55
C PHE A 839 -6.42 37.12 2.50
N LEU A 840 -7.69 37.38 2.81
CA LEU A 840 -8.66 37.89 1.82
C LEU A 840 -8.41 39.37 1.50
N ARG A 841 -8.25 39.70 0.21
CA ARG A 841 -8.06 41.05 -0.32
C ARG A 841 -8.90 41.24 -1.58
N GLY A 842 -10.11 41.77 -1.41
CA GLY A 842 -11.03 42.02 -2.53
C GLY A 842 -11.53 40.71 -3.17
N ASP A 843 -11.05 40.40 -4.37
CA ASP A 843 -11.37 39.22 -5.16
C ASP A 843 -10.31 38.10 -5.09
N ALA A 844 -9.27 38.26 -4.26
CA ALA A 844 -8.18 37.30 -4.15
C ALA A 844 -7.83 36.92 -2.69
N TYR A 845 -7.30 35.71 -2.52
CA TYR A 845 -6.54 35.33 -1.33
C TYR A 845 -5.05 35.44 -1.66
N VAL A 846 -4.32 36.22 -0.88
CA VAL A 846 -2.89 36.52 -1.11
C VAL A 846 -2.13 36.51 0.21
N THR A 847 -0.84 36.22 0.14
CA THR A 847 0.03 36.13 1.33
C THR A 847 1.06 37.26 1.34
N ARG A 848 1.77 37.44 2.47
CA ARG A 848 2.85 38.44 2.55
C ARG A 848 4.14 37.98 1.86
N SER A 849 4.32 36.67 1.66
CA SER A 849 5.50 36.05 1.02
C SER A 849 5.30 35.79 -0.47
N ASP A 850 4.10 35.35 -0.88
CA ASP A 850 3.62 35.35 -2.26
C ASP A 850 2.42 36.30 -2.38
N PRO A 851 2.63 37.55 -2.85
CA PRO A 851 1.57 38.51 -3.14
C PRO A 851 0.98 38.32 -4.56
N GLY A 852 1.45 37.33 -5.33
CA GLY A 852 0.88 36.98 -6.63
C GLY A 852 -0.46 36.27 -6.50
N TYR A 853 -1.20 36.17 -7.62
CA TYR A 853 -2.44 35.38 -7.63
C TYR A 853 -2.14 33.88 -7.77
N ARG A 854 -2.67 33.09 -6.83
CA ARG A 854 -2.57 31.62 -6.80
C ARG A 854 -3.96 31.01 -6.83
N GLN A 855 -4.19 30.10 -7.78
CA GLN A 855 -5.49 29.42 -7.91
C GLN A 855 -5.79 28.60 -6.65
N THR A 856 -4.79 27.91 -6.08
CA THR A 856 -4.93 27.12 -4.85
C THR A 856 -5.42 27.95 -3.66
N SER A 857 -4.84 29.12 -3.42
CA SER A 857 -5.27 30.02 -2.33
C SER A 857 -6.75 30.41 -2.44
N ALA A 858 -7.28 30.59 -3.66
CA ALA A 858 -8.71 30.80 -3.88
C ALA A 858 -9.54 29.50 -3.76
N LEU A 859 -9.07 28.40 -4.36
CA LEU A 859 -9.76 27.10 -4.37
C LEU A 859 -9.97 26.52 -2.98
N LEU A 860 -8.95 26.56 -2.11
CA LEU A 860 -9.08 26.13 -0.72
C LEU A 860 -10.10 26.98 0.04
N ALA A 861 -10.15 28.29 -0.22
CA ALA A 861 -11.12 29.16 0.41
C ALA A 861 -12.55 28.92 -0.07
N LEU A 862 -12.73 28.56 -1.35
CA LEU A 862 -14.03 28.27 -1.96
C LEU A 862 -14.54 26.87 -1.58
N ALA A 863 -13.74 25.83 -1.79
CA ALA A 863 -14.11 24.42 -1.60
C ALA A 863 -14.36 24.07 -0.13
N LEU A 864 -13.50 24.55 0.77
CA LEU A 864 -13.65 24.35 2.21
C LEU A 864 -14.68 25.32 2.82
N GLY A 865 -15.31 26.19 2.03
CA GLY A 865 -16.35 27.12 2.51
C GLY A 865 -15.84 28.19 3.48
N LEU A 866 -14.54 28.50 3.49
CA LEU A 866 -13.95 29.59 4.27
C LEU A 866 -14.39 30.97 3.74
N ALA A 867 -14.60 31.09 2.42
CA ALA A 867 -14.91 32.36 1.77
C ALA A 867 -16.29 32.93 2.19
N PRO A 868 -16.35 34.22 2.60
CA PRO A 868 -17.61 34.91 2.89
C PRO A 868 -18.56 34.88 1.68
N GLN A 869 -19.86 34.75 1.94
CA GLN A 869 -20.88 34.54 0.90
C GLN A 869 -20.91 35.69 -0.13
N GLU A 870 -20.72 36.92 0.35
CA GLU A 870 -20.59 38.15 -0.40
C GLU A 870 -19.32 38.21 -1.28
N SER A 871 -18.25 37.54 -0.86
CA SER A 871 -16.97 37.50 -1.58
C SER A 871 -16.88 36.36 -2.60
N GLN A 872 -17.64 35.27 -2.41
CA GLN A 872 -17.52 34.07 -3.23
C GLN A 872 -17.66 34.33 -4.74
N LYS A 873 -18.58 35.20 -5.18
CA LYS A 873 -18.70 35.52 -6.61
C LYS A 873 -17.43 36.20 -7.14
N ALA A 874 -16.93 37.24 -6.46
CA ALA A 874 -15.75 37.96 -6.90
C ALA A 874 -14.51 37.04 -6.97
N VAL A 875 -14.31 36.18 -5.95
CA VAL A 875 -13.21 35.20 -5.92
C VAL A 875 -13.35 34.16 -7.03
N THR A 876 -14.58 33.76 -7.38
CA THR A 876 -14.85 32.88 -8.52
C THR A 876 -14.54 33.58 -9.85
N ASP A 877 -15.02 34.83 -10.02
CA ASP A 877 -14.79 35.63 -11.23
C ASP A 877 -13.29 35.87 -11.48
N ARG A 878 -12.48 36.02 -10.42
CA ARG A 878 -11.02 36.16 -10.52
C ARG A 878 -10.32 34.82 -10.81
N LEU A 879 -10.78 33.71 -10.22
CA LEU A 879 -10.26 32.37 -10.49
C LEU A 879 -10.46 31.99 -11.96
N VAL A 880 -11.69 32.13 -12.46
CA VAL A 880 -12.05 31.88 -13.87
C VAL A 880 -11.17 32.70 -14.79
N ARG A 881 -11.04 34.01 -14.51
CA ARG A 881 -10.20 34.91 -15.29
C ARG A 881 -8.73 34.52 -15.29
N ASP A 882 -8.15 34.10 -14.16
CA ASP A 882 -6.75 33.68 -14.10
C ASP A 882 -6.47 32.39 -14.90
N VAL A 883 -7.43 31.44 -14.91
CA VAL A 883 -7.33 30.22 -15.72
C VAL A 883 -7.43 30.56 -17.22
N GLU A 884 -8.34 31.45 -17.61
CA GLU A 884 -8.50 31.90 -19.00
C GLU A 884 -7.31 32.78 -19.46
N GLU A 885 -6.80 33.68 -18.61
CA GLU A 885 -5.58 34.49 -18.82
C GLU A 885 -4.33 33.62 -19.03
N ARG A 886 -4.33 32.37 -18.56
CA ARG A 886 -3.26 31.38 -18.77
C ARG A 886 -3.46 30.48 -19.99
N GLY A 887 -4.56 30.61 -20.73
CA GLY A 887 -4.89 29.72 -21.85
C GLY A 887 -5.52 28.39 -21.40
N ASP A 888 -6.51 28.47 -20.50
CA ASP A 888 -7.19 27.33 -19.88
C ASP A 888 -6.22 26.39 -19.10
N HIS A 889 -5.21 26.97 -18.45
CA HIS A 889 -4.17 26.24 -17.71
C HIS A 889 -4.23 26.44 -16.19
N LEU A 890 -3.96 25.34 -15.47
CA LEU A 890 -3.84 25.32 -14.01
C LEU A 890 -2.50 25.88 -13.52
N ASN A 891 -2.46 26.41 -12.29
CA ASN A 891 -1.22 26.75 -11.55
C ASN A 891 -1.13 26.05 -10.18
N THR A 892 -1.86 24.95 -10.02
CA THR A 892 -2.07 24.20 -8.79
C THR A 892 -1.10 23.02 -8.60
N GLY A 893 -0.63 22.84 -7.37
CA GLY A 893 0.02 21.61 -6.91
C GLY A 893 -1.00 20.63 -6.31
N ALA A 894 -0.55 19.81 -5.37
CA ALA A 894 -1.36 18.76 -4.74
C ALA A 894 -2.70 19.25 -4.17
N LEU A 895 -2.71 20.39 -3.48
CA LEU A 895 -3.87 20.85 -2.71
C LEU A 895 -4.87 21.62 -3.56
N GLY A 896 -4.41 22.42 -4.52
CA GLY A 896 -5.31 23.12 -5.45
C GLY A 896 -5.93 22.19 -6.47
N THR A 897 -5.16 21.21 -6.97
CA THR A 897 -5.59 20.35 -8.08
C THR A 897 -6.84 19.54 -7.70
N LYS A 898 -6.90 19.02 -6.47
CA LYS A 898 -8.07 18.34 -5.85
C LYS A 898 -9.40 19.04 -6.14
N TYR A 899 -9.44 20.38 -6.04
CA TYR A 899 -10.69 21.13 -6.06
C TYR A 899 -10.97 21.85 -7.39
N LEU A 900 -9.98 22.02 -8.27
CA LEU A 900 -10.08 22.91 -9.43
C LEU A 900 -11.27 22.60 -10.36
N LEU A 901 -11.35 21.38 -10.89
CA LEU A 901 -12.37 21.02 -11.88
C LEU A 901 -13.78 21.05 -11.29
N THR A 902 -13.93 20.53 -10.07
CA THR A 902 -15.21 20.41 -9.38
C THR A 902 -15.70 21.75 -8.84
N GLU A 903 -14.86 22.65 -8.32
CA GLU A 903 -15.30 24.00 -7.94
C GLU A 903 -15.64 24.88 -9.14
N LEU A 904 -14.87 24.81 -10.25
CA LEU A 904 -15.26 25.45 -11.51
C LEU A 904 -16.64 24.94 -11.97
N THR A 905 -16.85 23.63 -11.92
CA THR A 905 -18.11 23.00 -12.35
C THR A 905 -19.27 23.41 -11.45
N ARG A 906 -19.17 23.21 -10.13
CA ARG A 906 -20.21 23.56 -9.13
C ARG A 906 -20.62 25.04 -9.18
N ARG A 907 -19.74 25.93 -9.65
CA ARG A 907 -19.97 27.38 -9.74
C ARG A 907 -20.45 27.84 -11.13
N GLY A 908 -20.75 26.93 -12.04
CA GLY A 908 -21.34 27.21 -13.35
C GLY A 908 -20.33 27.47 -14.48
N HIS A 909 -19.08 27.04 -14.29
CA HIS A 909 -18.00 27.12 -15.27
C HIS A 909 -17.54 25.71 -15.72
N GLY A 910 -18.48 24.78 -15.87
CA GLY A 910 -18.17 23.40 -16.27
C GLY A 910 -17.54 23.28 -17.66
N ASP A 911 -17.88 24.19 -18.59
CA ASP A 911 -17.22 24.28 -19.90
C ASP A 911 -15.78 24.81 -19.82
N LEU A 912 -15.39 25.48 -18.74
CA LEU A 912 -13.98 25.82 -18.46
C LEU A 912 -13.27 24.63 -17.82
N ALA A 913 -13.89 23.95 -16.86
CA ALA A 913 -13.37 22.71 -16.29
C ALA A 913 -13.08 21.65 -17.38
N TYR A 914 -13.97 21.53 -18.38
CA TYR A 914 -13.76 20.66 -19.54
C TYR A 914 -12.49 21.01 -20.32
N ARG A 915 -12.26 22.29 -20.63
CA ARG A 915 -11.07 22.72 -21.39
C ARG A 915 -9.79 22.51 -20.59
N VAL A 916 -9.80 22.79 -19.28
CA VAL A 916 -8.67 22.51 -18.37
C VAL A 916 -8.36 21.00 -18.32
N ALA A 917 -9.39 20.14 -18.32
CA ALA A 917 -9.21 18.68 -18.29
C ALA A 917 -8.72 18.11 -19.63
N ASP A 918 -9.18 18.65 -20.77
CA ASP A 918 -8.71 18.21 -22.10
C ASP A 918 -7.35 18.81 -22.50
N GLN A 919 -6.86 19.84 -21.80
CA GLN A 919 -5.68 20.63 -22.20
C GLN A 919 -4.42 19.77 -22.44
N ARG A 920 -3.80 19.97 -23.61
CA ARG A 920 -2.75 19.11 -24.20
C ARG A 920 -1.36 19.75 -24.23
N THR A 921 -1.25 21.04 -23.90
CA THR A 921 0.01 21.74 -23.61
C THR A 921 0.39 21.65 -22.14
N TYR A 922 1.64 21.98 -21.80
CA TYR A 922 2.09 22.04 -20.39
C TYR A 922 1.53 23.30 -19.69
N PRO A 923 1.05 23.21 -18.43
CA PRO A 923 0.78 22.01 -17.63
C PRO A 923 -0.64 21.46 -17.84
N GLY A 924 -0.82 20.13 -17.79
CA GLY A 924 -2.14 19.49 -17.84
C GLY A 924 -2.07 17.96 -18.02
N TRP A 925 -3.18 17.26 -17.76
CA TRP A 925 -3.25 15.79 -17.92
C TRP A 925 -3.20 15.34 -19.38
N GLY A 926 -3.78 16.12 -20.31
CA GLY A 926 -3.68 15.85 -21.74
C GLY A 926 -2.24 15.96 -22.27
N TYR A 927 -1.39 16.79 -21.64
CA TYR A 927 0.03 16.87 -21.95
C TYR A 927 0.80 15.62 -21.53
N TRP A 928 0.50 15.04 -20.36
CA TRP A 928 1.05 13.74 -19.96
C TRP A 928 0.67 12.64 -20.94
N ALA A 929 -0.62 12.55 -21.31
CA ALA A 929 -1.11 11.58 -22.29
C ALA A 929 -0.45 11.76 -23.67
N ALA A 930 -0.32 13.00 -24.15
CA ALA A 930 0.38 13.33 -25.39
C ALA A 930 1.88 12.97 -25.37
N ASN A 931 2.49 12.88 -24.18
CA ASN A 931 3.88 12.45 -23.97
C ASN A 931 4.01 10.99 -23.47
N GLY A 932 2.98 10.17 -23.69
CA GLY A 932 3.05 8.71 -23.49
C GLY A 932 2.90 8.23 -22.05
N ALA A 933 2.27 9.01 -21.16
CA ALA A 933 1.93 8.55 -19.82
C ALA A 933 1.01 7.32 -19.86
N THR A 934 1.38 6.28 -19.10
CA THR A 934 0.55 5.07 -18.88
C THR A 934 0.07 4.92 -17.43
N THR A 935 0.41 5.92 -16.61
CA THR A 935 0.19 6.10 -15.17
C THR A 935 0.24 7.61 -14.89
N LEU A 936 -0.30 8.06 -13.75
CA LEU A 936 -0.28 9.46 -13.30
C LEU A 936 1.11 9.84 -12.75
N TRP A 937 1.54 11.11 -12.85
CA TRP A 937 2.92 11.51 -12.54
C TRP A 937 3.04 12.42 -11.30
N GLU A 938 4.24 12.47 -10.71
CA GLU A 938 4.57 13.25 -9.50
C GLU A 938 4.65 14.76 -9.76
N ARG A 939 5.05 15.17 -10.97
CA ARG A 939 5.12 16.57 -11.41
C ARG A 939 4.49 16.76 -12.78
N TRP A 940 4.07 17.99 -13.07
CA TRP A 940 3.48 18.37 -14.36
C TRP A 940 4.45 18.33 -15.55
N ASP A 941 5.76 18.41 -15.31
CA ASP A 941 6.80 18.39 -16.34
C ASP A 941 7.27 16.98 -16.74
N LEU A 942 7.91 16.84 -17.91
CA LEU A 942 8.37 15.54 -18.42
C LEU A 942 9.53 14.92 -17.61
N ASP A 943 10.28 15.73 -16.86
CA ASP A 943 11.38 15.28 -16.03
C ASP A 943 10.92 14.76 -14.65
N SER A 944 9.61 14.83 -14.36
CA SER A 944 8.94 14.31 -13.15
C SER A 944 9.63 13.08 -12.59
N ARG A 945 10.04 13.15 -11.31
CA ARG A 945 10.87 12.12 -10.65
C ARG A 945 10.18 10.76 -10.78
N SER A 946 9.02 10.56 -10.15
CA SER A 946 8.16 9.42 -10.43
C SER A 946 7.18 9.69 -11.57
N ARG A 947 6.89 8.62 -12.31
CA ARG A 947 5.81 8.54 -13.28
C ARG A 947 4.67 7.62 -12.82
N ASP A 948 4.55 7.37 -11.52
CA ASP A 948 3.45 6.62 -10.92
C ASP A 948 3.09 7.15 -9.53
N HIS A 949 2.35 8.26 -9.51
CA HIS A 949 2.06 9.06 -8.33
C HIS A 949 0.62 9.60 -8.36
N VAL A 950 -0.01 9.66 -7.19
CA VAL A 950 -1.46 9.69 -7.07
C VAL A 950 -2.09 11.10 -7.04
N PHE A 951 -1.51 12.04 -6.30
CA PHE A 951 -2.26 13.22 -5.85
C PHE A 951 -2.63 14.22 -6.95
N LEU A 952 -1.81 14.37 -8.00
CA LEU A 952 -2.12 15.26 -9.13
C LEU A 952 -3.19 14.69 -10.07
N GLY A 953 -3.48 13.38 -10.03
CA GLY A 953 -4.47 12.74 -10.89
C GLY A 953 -5.81 12.42 -10.21
N GLY A 954 -5.86 12.36 -8.88
CA GLY A 954 -7.09 12.05 -8.13
C GLY A 954 -8.28 12.94 -8.52
N ALA A 955 -8.02 14.24 -8.69
CA ALA A 955 -9.06 15.24 -8.99
C ALA A 955 -9.84 14.97 -10.30
N VAL A 956 -9.15 14.62 -11.39
CA VAL A 956 -9.81 14.37 -12.68
C VAL A 956 -10.58 13.05 -12.66
N GLY A 957 -10.09 12.04 -11.94
CA GLY A 957 -10.82 10.81 -11.68
C GLY A 957 -12.08 11.02 -10.81
N GLU A 958 -12.03 11.91 -9.82
CA GLU A 958 -13.21 12.27 -9.01
C GLU A 958 -14.28 12.97 -9.85
N TRP A 959 -13.88 14.01 -10.59
CA TRP A 959 -14.74 14.81 -11.47
C TRP A 959 -15.49 13.96 -12.52
N PHE A 960 -14.85 12.91 -13.06
CA PHE A 960 -15.50 11.96 -13.95
C PHE A 960 -16.71 11.24 -13.32
N THR A 961 -16.62 10.88 -12.03
CA THR A 961 -17.68 10.15 -11.32
C THR A 961 -18.72 11.10 -10.71
N GLU A 962 -18.27 12.16 -10.04
CA GLU A 962 -19.11 13.01 -9.22
C GLU A 962 -19.80 14.15 -9.99
N ASP A 963 -19.18 14.64 -11.07
CA ASP A 963 -19.71 15.74 -11.89
C ASP A 963 -20.15 15.25 -13.28
N LEU A 964 -19.30 14.61 -14.09
CA LEU A 964 -19.67 14.18 -15.45
C LEU A 964 -20.75 13.08 -15.46
N ALA A 965 -20.55 12.02 -14.67
CA ALA A 965 -21.61 11.05 -14.39
C ALA A 965 -22.59 11.54 -13.30
N GLY A 966 -22.18 12.52 -12.49
CA GLY A 966 -23.05 13.24 -11.55
C GLY A 966 -23.35 12.51 -10.24
N ILE A 967 -22.68 11.39 -9.92
CA ILE A 967 -23.08 10.45 -8.87
C ILE A 967 -22.41 10.82 -7.54
N THR A 968 -23.20 11.27 -6.56
CA THR A 968 -22.71 11.66 -5.23
C THR A 968 -23.60 11.13 -4.09
N PRO A 969 -23.05 10.84 -2.90
CA PRO A 969 -23.86 10.44 -1.74
C PRO A 969 -24.63 11.65 -1.18
N ALA A 970 -25.96 11.57 -1.16
CA ALA A 970 -26.83 12.59 -0.56
C ALA A 970 -27.31 12.20 0.85
N ALA A 971 -26.95 11.00 1.31
CA ALA A 971 -27.01 10.52 2.69
C ALA A 971 -25.95 9.40 2.86
N PRO A 972 -25.49 9.11 4.09
CA PRO A 972 -24.52 8.06 4.37
C PRO A 972 -24.88 6.70 3.75
N GLY A 973 -23.88 5.98 3.25
CA GLY A 973 -24.05 4.66 2.63
C GLY A 973 -24.84 4.67 1.31
N PHE A 974 -25.03 5.84 0.69
CA PHE A 974 -25.92 6.05 -0.47
C PHE A 974 -27.39 5.64 -0.22
N ASP A 975 -27.88 5.64 1.02
CA ASP A 975 -29.32 5.49 1.35
C ASP A 975 -30.19 6.51 0.57
N ARG A 976 -29.60 7.68 0.30
CA ARG A 976 -30.05 8.63 -0.72
C ARG A 976 -28.86 9.03 -1.58
N VAL A 977 -29.08 9.09 -2.90
CA VAL A 977 -28.11 9.47 -3.93
C VAL A 977 -28.49 10.83 -4.51
N ARG A 978 -27.51 11.63 -4.91
CA ARG A 978 -27.69 12.77 -5.82
C ARG A 978 -27.10 12.39 -7.18
N ILE A 979 -27.86 12.67 -8.24
CA ILE A 979 -27.50 12.37 -9.63
C ILE A 979 -27.67 13.67 -10.42
N ALA A 980 -26.56 14.39 -10.62
CA ALA A 980 -26.54 15.70 -11.28
C ALA A 980 -25.48 15.73 -12.40
N PRO A 981 -25.67 14.99 -13.51
CA PRO A 981 -24.69 14.88 -14.60
C PRO A 981 -24.47 16.21 -15.32
N GLN A 982 -23.22 16.50 -15.68
CA GLN A 982 -22.82 17.75 -16.32
C GLN A 982 -22.44 17.55 -17.81
N PRO A 983 -23.33 17.85 -18.78
CA PRO A 983 -23.09 17.64 -20.21
C PRO A 983 -22.31 18.79 -20.87
N VAL A 984 -21.07 18.99 -20.39
CA VAL A 984 -20.16 20.09 -20.75
C VAL A 984 -19.37 19.83 -22.04
N GLY A 985 -18.85 20.91 -22.64
CA GLY A 985 -17.96 20.86 -23.80
C GLY A 985 -18.61 20.24 -25.03
N ASP A 986 -17.83 19.51 -25.82
CA ASP A 986 -18.29 18.74 -26.98
C ASP A 986 -18.74 17.30 -26.64
N LEU A 987 -18.68 16.87 -25.38
CA LEU A 987 -19.09 15.53 -24.92
C LEU A 987 -20.48 15.13 -25.46
N ALA A 988 -20.51 14.05 -26.23
CA ALA A 988 -21.71 13.45 -26.79
C ALA A 988 -22.28 12.34 -25.89
N SER A 989 -21.48 11.74 -25.00
CA SER A 989 -21.96 10.72 -24.06
C SER A 989 -21.07 10.49 -22.85
N VAL A 990 -21.66 10.02 -21.75
CA VAL A 990 -20.98 9.45 -20.57
C VAL A 990 -21.71 8.18 -20.12
N ASN A 991 -20.97 7.22 -19.57
CA ASN A 991 -21.47 6.00 -18.95
C ASN A 991 -20.65 5.69 -17.68
N GLY A 992 -21.17 6.09 -16.52
CA GLY A 992 -20.52 5.94 -15.22
C GLY A 992 -21.28 5.02 -14.26
N SER A 993 -20.56 4.40 -13.32
CA SER A 993 -21.15 3.73 -12.17
C SER A 993 -20.28 3.85 -10.92
N ALA A 994 -20.92 4.01 -9.76
CA ALA A 994 -20.26 4.10 -8.47
C ALA A 994 -20.72 2.92 -7.57
N PRO A 995 -19.80 2.29 -6.81
CA PRO A 995 -20.14 1.20 -5.91
C PRO A 995 -20.82 1.73 -4.64
N THR A 996 -21.82 1.01 -4.14
CA THR A 996 -22.49 1.34 -2.87
C THR A 996 -22.80 0.08 -2.07
N PRO A 997 -23.06 0.17 -0.75
CA PRO A 997 -23.55 -0.94 0.07
C PRO A 997 -24.82 -1.63 -0.46
N HIS A 998 -25.66 -0.90 -1.20
CA HIS A 998 -26.91 -1.43 -1.80
C HIS A 998 -26.67 -2.12 -3.15
N GLY A 999 -25.45 -2.08 -3.69
CA GLY A 999 -25.13 -2.38 -5.08
C GLY A 999 -24.79 -1.12 -5.89
N PRO A 1000 -24.34 -1.23 -7.15
CA PRO A 1000 -23.90 -0.08 -7.92
C PRO A 1000 -25.05 0.86 -8.31
N VAL A 1001 -24.81 2.17 -8.19
CA VAL A 1001 -25.58 3.20 -8.89
C VAL A 1001 -24.95 3.36 -10.28
N ALA A 1002 -25.75 3.46 -11.33
CA ALA A 1002 -25.26 3.68 -12.68
C ALA A 1002 -26.01 4.81 -13.40
N VAL A 1003 -25.27 5.62 -14.16
CA VAL A 1003 -25.77 6.74 -14.95
C VAL A 1003 -25.16 6.68 -16.34
N ARG A 1004 -26.00 6.76 -17.37
CA ARG A 1004 -25.59 6.90 -18.76
C ARG A 1004 -26.37 8.03 -19.40
N TRP A 1005 -25.70 8.94 -20.09
CA TRP A 1005 -26.36 9.96 -20.89
C TRP A 1005 -25.78 10.10 -22.30
N THR A 1006 -26.61 10.59 -23.22
CA THR A 1006 -26.23 10.91 -24.61
C THR A 1006 -26.86 12.23 -25.05
N ARG A 1007 -26.06 13.11 -25.66
CA ARG A 1007 -26.46 14.40 -26.23
C ARG A 1007 -26.45 14.31 -27.75
N SER A 1008 -27.53 14.75 -28.41
CA SER A 1008 -27.72 14.61 -29.85
C SER A 1008 -28.59 15.74 -30.43
N ALA A 1009 -28.68 15.83 -31.76
CA ALA A 1009 -29.61 16.76 -32.42
C ALA A 1009 -31.10 16.47 -32.12
N SER A 1010 -31.43 15.26 -31.66
CA SER A 1010 -32.77 14.88 -31.19
C SER A 1010 -33.04 15.19 -29.71
N GLY A 1011 -32.06 15.72 -28.97
CA GLY A 1011 -32.19 16.08 -27.56
C GLY A 1011 -31.16 15.42 -26.65
N PHE A 1012 -31.49 15.33 -25.37
CA PHE A 1012 -30.66 14.73 -24.32
C PHE A 1012 -31.37 13.54 -23.69
N ASP A 1013 -30.75 12.36 -23.75
CA ASP A 1013 -31.25 11.13 -23.12
C ASP A 1013 -30.41 10.82 -21.88
N LEU A 1014 -31.07 10.50 -20.76
CA LEU A 1014 -30.47 10.19 -19.47
C LEU A 1014 -31.10 8.93 -18.88
N ARG A 1015 -30.31 7.86 -18.82
CA ARG A 1015 -30.67 6.59 -18.17
C ARG A 1015 -30.01 6.50 -16.80
N VAL A 1016 -30.82 6.20 -15.78
CA VAL A 1016 -30.40 6.08 -14.39
C VAL A 1016 -30.80 4.71 -13.84
N SER A 1017 -29.93 4.08 -13.05
CA SER A 1017 -30.22 2.86 -12.31
C SER A 1017 -29.91 3.05 -10.82
N VAL A 1018 -30.95 3.02 -9.99
CA VAL A 1018 -30.89 3.15 -8.53
C VAL A 1018 -31.02 1.77 -7.88
N PRO A 1019 -30.11 1.33 -7.00
CA PRO A 1019 -30.16 0.01 -6.38
C PRO A 1019 -31.33 -0.14 -5.39
N VAL A 1020 -31.73 -1.39 -5.09
CA VAL A 1020 -32.79 -1.69 -4.12
C VAL A 1020 -32.28 -1.44 -2.70
N GLY A 1021 -32.93 -0.50 -2.01
CA GLY A 1021 -32.51 0.01 -0.70
C GLY A 1021 -32.23 1.51 -0.71
N ALA A 1022 -31.83 2.05 -1.86
CA ALA A 1022 -31.55 3.48 -2.05
C ALA A 1022 -32.73 4.25 -2.68
N THR A 1023 -32.65 5.58 -2.56
CA THR A 1023 -33.46 6.57 -3.28
C THR A 1023 -32.54 7.56 -4.01
N ALA A 1024 -33.02 8.29 -5.01
CA ALA A 1024 -32.22 9.28 -5.73
C ALA A 1024 -32.96 10.61 -5.93
N GLU A 1025 -32.26 11.72 -5.72
CA GLU A 1025 -32.60 13.02 -6.30
C GLU A 1025 -31.83 13.15 -7.62
N ILE A 1026 -32.54 13.35 -8.72
CA ILE A 1026 -32.00 13.41 -10.08
C ILE A 1026 -32.25 14.80 -10.65
N GLU A 1027 -31.20 15.49 -11.07
CA GLU A 1027 -31.27 16.74 -11.84
C GLU A 1027 -31.20 16.39 -13.34
N VAL A 1028 -32.32 16.57 -14.05
CA VAL A 1028 -32.39 16.36 -15.50
C VAL A 1028 -32.13 17.69 -16.21
N PRO A 1029 -31.06 17.85 -17.01
CA PRO A 1029 -30.78 19.07 -17.78
C PRO A 1029 -31.91 19.41 -18.74
N ALA A 1030 -32.73 20.42 -18.39
CA ALA A 1030 -33.97 20.75 -19.09
C ALA A 1030 -34.50 22.13 -18.64
N ALA A 1031 -35.00 22.93 -19.59
CA ALA A 1031 -35.59 24.23 -19.30
C ALA A 1031 -36.87 24.15 -18.44
N SER A 1032 -37.69 23.11 -18.65
CA SER A 1032 -38.98 22.94 -17.97
C SER A 1032 -39.48 21.49 -18.05
N ALA A 1033 -40.37 21.09 -17.13
CA ALA A 1033 -40.79 19.71 -16.95
C ALA A 1033 -41.64 19.13 -18.11
N ASP A 1034 -42.22 19.97 -18.97
CA ASP A 1034 -42.94 19.58 -20.18
C ASP A 1034 -42.01 19.18 -21.35
N ARG A 1035 -40.73 19.61 -21.31
CA ARG A 1035 -39.69 19.14 -22.25
C ARG A 1035 -39.26 17.70 -22.00
N VAL A 1036 -39.52 17.20 -20.79
CA VAL A 1036 -39.02 15.92 -20.29
C VAL A 1036 -40.08 14.82 -20.42
N ALA A 1037 -39.70 13.72 -21.05
CA ALA A 1037 -40.43 12.45 -20.99
C ALA A 1037 -39.65 11.44 -20.13
N GLU A 1038 -40.34 10.50 -19.49
CA GLU A 1038 -39.76 9.36 -18.79
C GLU A 1038 -40.42 8.08 -19.35
N SER A 1039 -39.62 7.12 -19.83
CA SER A 1039 -40.11 5.91 -20.52
C SER A 1039 -41.18 6.21 -21.59
N GLY A 1040 -40.99 7.29 -22.36
CA GLY A 1040 -41.91 7.74 -23.40
C GLY A 1040 -43.20 8.41 -22.93
N ARG A 1041 -43.36 8.71 -21.63
CA ARG A 1041 -44.52 9.42 -21.06
C ARG A 1041 -44.14 10.80 -20.56
N ALA A 1042 -45.06 11.77 -20.59
CA ALA A 1042 -44.83 13.07 -19.96
C ALA A 1042 -44.47 12.89 -18.47
N LEU A 1043 -43.51 13.66 -17.96
CA LEU A 1043 -42.89 13.45 -16.65
C LEU A 1043 -43.91 13.45 -15.48
N THR A 1044 -44.97 14.25 -15.57
CA THR A 1044 -46.08 14.29 -14.58
C THR A 1044 -46.98 13.06 -14.57
N ALA A 1045 -46.87 12.18 -15.59
CA ALA A 1045 -47.58 10.91 -15.71
C ALA A 1045 -46.63 9.68 -15.63
N ALA A 1046 -45.35 9.91 -15.28
CA ALA A 1046 -44.37 8.86 -15.04
C ALA A 1046 -44.72 8.03 -13.79
N ARG A 1047 -44.23 6.78 -13.71
CA ARG A 1047 -44.45 5.91 -12.54
C ARG A 1047 -43.15 5.67 -11.77
N GLY A 1048 -43.19 5.94 -10.47
CA GLY A 1048 -42.06 5.80 -9.57
C GLY A 1048 -41.09 7.00 -9.59
N VAL A 1049 -41.55 8.15 -10.09
CA VAL A 1049 -40.83 9.43 -10.13
C VAL A 1049 -41.76 10.51 -9.54
N ARG A 1050 -41.22 11.44 -8.75
CA ARG A 1050 -41.92 12.61 -8.21
C ARG A 1050 -41.19 13.88 -8.63
N VAL A 1051 -41.86 14.77 -9.37
CA VAL A 1051 -41.29 16.07 -9.73
C VAL A 1051 -41.16 16.95 -8.48
N LEU A 1052 -39.98 17.52 -8.28
CA LEU A 1052 -39.68 18.44 -7.18
C LEU A 1052 -39.77 19.91 -7.63
N GLY A 1053 -39.38 20.19 -8.88
CA GLY A 1053 -39.51 21.51 -9.50
C GLY A 1053 -38.56 21.70 -10.68
N ALA A 1054 -38.61 22.86 -11.32
CA ALA A 1054 -37.56 23.36 -12.20
C ALA A 1054 -36.73 24.41 -11.46
N GLY A 1055 -35.45 24.55 -11.81
CA GLY A 1055 -34.55 25.52 -11.20
C GLY A 1055 -33.23 25.62 -11.97
N GLN A 1056 -32.23 26.26 -11.38
CA GLN A 1056 -30.86 26.19 -11.88
C GLN A 1056 -30.11 25.05 -11.19
N GLY A 1057 -29.40 24.26 -11.99
CA GLY A 1057 -28.30 23.41 -11.57
C GLY A 1057 -26.98 24.16 -11.76
N ALA A 1058 -25.88 23.44 -11.89
CA ALA A 1058 -24.57 24.04 -12.11
C ALA A 1058 -24.46 24.66 -13.50
N ASN A 1059 -24.56 23.87 -14.58
CA ASN A 1059 -24.47 24.34 -15.96
C ASN A 1059 -25.87 24.59 -16.57
N GLY A 1060 -26.65 25.48 -15.95
CA GLY A 1060 -27.94 25.98 -16.45
C GLY A 1060 -29.20 25.30 -15.88
N SER A 1061 -30.32 25.41 -16.61
CA SER A 1061 -31.64 24.97 -16.14
C SER A 1061 -31.78 23.45 -16.00
N VAL A 1062 -32.34 23.00 -14.88
CA VAL A 1062 -32.61 21.59 -14.59
C VAL A 1062 -34.03 21.38 -14.06
N VAL A 1063 -34.57 20.20 -14.31
CA VAL A 1063 -35.79 19.67 -13.67
C VAL A 1063 -35.37 18.66 -12.62
N ARG A 1064 -35.66 18.95 -11.35
CA ARG A 1064 -35.37 18.05 -10.22
C ARG A 1064 -36.50 17.04 -10.04
N VAL A 1065 -36.13 15.77 -9.89
CA VAL A 1065 -37.07 14.68 -9.57
C VAL A 1065 -36.52 13.76 -8.49
N GLU A 1066 -37.41 13.22 -7.67
CA GLU A 1066 -37.11 12.11 -6.75
C GLU A 1066 -37.52 10.79 -7.39
N ALA A 1067 -36.66 9.78 -7.28
CA ALA A 1067 -36.86 8.42 -7.74
C ALA A 1067 -36.56 7.40 -6.63
N ALA A 1068 -37.28 6.28 -6.65
CA ALA A 1068 -36.97 5.12 -5.81
C ALA A 1068 -36.03 4.16 -6.56
N SER A 1069 -35.81 2.95 -6.02
CA SER A 1069 -35.00 1.94 -6.71
C SER A 1069 -35.57 1.55 -8.09
N GLY A 1070 -34.69 1.22 -9.04
CA GLY A 1070 -35.03 0.72 -10.37
C GLY A 1070 -34.35 1.50 -11.49
N THR A 1071 -34.72 1.19 -12.73
CA THR A 1071 -34.18 1.86 -13.92
C THR A 1071 -35.17 2.86 -14.50
N TYR A 1072 -34.66 4.04 -14.85
CA TYR A 1072 -35.40 5.19 -15.37
C TYR A 1072 -34.72 5.70 -16.64
N ASP A 1073 -35.51 6.06 -17.65
CA ASP A 1073 -35.03 6.49 -18.96
C ASP A 1073 -35.71 7.82 -19.29
N PHE A 1074 -35.00 8.93 -19.04
CA PHE A 1074 -35.46 10.30 -19.31
C PHE A 1074 -35.02 10.74 -20.71
N HIS A 1075 -35.89 11.47 -21.41
CA HIS A 1075 -35.63 12.07 -22.72
C HIS A 1075 -36.06 13.53 -22.71
N VAL A 1076 -35.17 14.45 -23.04
CA VAL A 1076 -35.41 15.90 -23.06
C VAL A 1076 -35.41 16.40 -24.49
N ARG A 1077 -36.50 17.03 -24.91
CA ARG A 1077 -36.67 17.57 -26.26
C ARG A 1077 -35.93 18.90 -26.45
N PRO A 1078 -35.22 19.12 -27.59
CA PRO A 1078 -34.34 20.28 -27.86
C PRO A 1078 -34.93 21.64 -27.48
#